data_AF-A0A846UCC6-F1
#
_entry.id   AF-A0A846UCC6-F1
#
_cell.length_a   1.000
_cell.length_b   1.000
_cell.length_c   1.000
_cell.angle_alpha   90.00
_cell.angle_beta   90.00
_cell.angle_gamma   90.00
#
_symmetry.space_group_name_H-M   'P 1'
#
loop_
_entity.id
_entity.type
_entity.pdbx_description
1 polymer ?
#
loop_
_entity_poly.entity_id
_entity_poly.type
_entity_poly.pdbx_seq_one_letter_code
_entity_poly.pdbx_strand_id
1 'polypeptide(L)'
;MKHFRLLAVLVAALTLAACGKGEDDAPASTDQATLTVSRVGQGQVQSSPGGIDCGSVCAKTFASGASVTLSAEPAAGYDFVGWSGSALDCKGAGDCAVTVETSKAVTATFSQQAATRFNLALTIAGSGSIAADVGGLTCATASDCIGNYAANTAVTLTATPATGHAFSGWSGSGLACTGSSCQVQMSSARSVTATFTAVPTASFALNVILSGSGSVSSSPAGISCGTACSKSFPQGSAVTLTATPNSGFTFNGWSGAGCTGSGSCTVTMGNAQSVTATFTPTPAGMAAINVKVNGSGSVLSAPSGINCPGDCSESLPMGTQVKLTAQAAAKQRFTGWTSGCTGTDTTCNVTLSSATSVNAGFQAITYTLTATKTGSGSIKSSSGGLDCGATCAVNLETGTATTLTATPADGFQFASWGGACASSKVATCSLTMGANQAVSASFTEKPKYTLTVATGGTGSGTVAIASPAGLNCGASCTQNFTSGTVVTLNAAPGTSASFSGWSGACTGTGACTVTMSQAASVTASFASTAPADSTPPTVSSTTPASGGTSIGIATTVSVSFSEAVNCSTVTSTSLGISGVSGTVSCSGSTAIFTPAASLAYATSYTAQVTTAVKDLAGNAMAAAKSWSFTTGAAPVAGGAFSFMAYGDSRSGNGCDGNTAHIALVGRMVAEPASFVFNLGDMITGYDKSTNWVQRGDCPSDASKGSFKEIIAPLQTKTPAAGLPVFYYPVVGNHDDNFGDGWYPDKFGDGFCSVFDPKQLVPNHTQAKAYFKDWTTSSVKHYSDAEFYTAACATTRNGVYPDFMYYSFDYKNTHFVVLRINSDYFDLMECSSNCTAANEGNYDAYYYKHQLDWLRYDLAKAVANTAIQNTVVLMHAPVISYSDGHAPVASWPTLVKEFSKYKVKMVISGHSHVYERSVPVYADDANPNGVRDDAKGTVYVVTGGGGSALAGFKTLGPLNAKATAAYHYMKLDVNGSTVTVKTIGKDGTVLDSFSR
;
A
#
# COMPACT_ATOMS: atom_id res chain seq x y z
N MET A 1 13.53 58.65 -0.45
CA MET A 1 14.77 59.21 -1.05
C MET A 1 14.62 60.73 -1.20
N LYS A 2 15.68 61.45 -1.60
CA LYS A 2 15.77 62.84 -2.12
C LYS A 2 14.43 63.57 -2.38
N HIS A 3 14.14 64.68 -1.69
CA HIS A 3 14.24 66.10 -2.17
C HIS A 3 13.01 66.57 -2.98
N PHE A 4 12.51 67.82 -2.95
CA PHE A 4 12.75 69.07 -2.18
C PHE A 4 11.36 69.81 -2.12
N ARG A 5 10.91 70.50 -1.05
CA ARG A 5 11.14 71.92 -0.67
C ARG A 5 10.81 72.95 -1.78
N LEU A 6 10.21 74.14 -1.53
CA LEU A 6 9.59 74.75 -0.33
C LEU A 6 8.58 75.86 -0.76
N LEU A 7 7.97 76.56 0.20
CA LEU A 7 7.05 77.69 0.03
C LEU A 7 7.75 79.07 0.20
N ALA A 8 7.09 80.13 -0.31
CA ALA A 8 6.92 81.48 0.28
C ALA A 8 7.80 82.69 -0.13
N VAL A 9 7.27 83.87 0.28
CA VAL A 9 7.87 85.23 0.45
C VAL A 9 7.56 86.28 -0.66
N LEU A 10 7.55 87.56 -0.24
CA LEU A 10 6.99 88.81 -0.84
C LEU A 10 7.99 89.98 -0.61
N VAL A 11 7.77 91.18 -1.21
CA VAL A 11 8.12 92.57 -0.75
C VAL A 11 9.05 93.46 -1.66
N ALA A 12 8.55 94.67 -2.02
CA ALA A 12 9.23 95.97 -2.37
C ALA A 12 10.17 96.13 -3.61
N ALA A 13 10.47 97.33 -4.19
CA ALA A 13 9.78 98.66 -4.35
C ALA A 13 10.61 99.67 -5.24
N LEU A 14 10.08 100.89 -5.52
CA LEU A 14 10.70 102.14 -6.12
C LEU A 14 10.98 102.17 -7.67
N THR A 15 10.44 103.07 -8.55
CA THR A 15 10.65 104.55 -8.87
C THR A 15 11.96 104.92 -9.59
N LEU A 16 12.12 105.87 -10.55
CA LEU A 16 11.33 106.98 -11.19
C LEU A 16 11.81 107.14 -12.70
N ALA A 17 11.66 108.14 -13.61
CA ALA A 17 11.14 109.54 -13.80
C ALA A 17 10.65 109.72 -15.29
N ALA A 18 10.63 110.82 -16.09
CA ALA A 18 11.10 112.24 -16.12
C ALA A 18 10.31 113.09 -17.20
N CYS A 19 10.64 114.39 -17.47
CA CYS A 19 9.90 115.31 -18.41
C CYS A 19 10.71 116.60 -18.84
N GLY A 20 10.28 117.41 -19.84
CA GLY A 20 10.89 118.74 -20.21
C GLY A 20 10.27 119.50 -21.44
N LYS A 21 10.48 120.85 -21.58
CA LYS A 21 9.83 121.76 -22.59
C LYS A 21 10.54 123.14 -22.85
N GLY A 22 10.05 123.96 -23.82
CA GLY A 22 10.45 125.35 -24.25
C GLY A 22 10.18 125.61 -25.77
N GLU A 23 9.70 126.73 -26.38
CA GLU A 23 9.33 128.16 -26.07
C GLU A 23 10.50 129.21 -25.99
N ASP A 24 10.55 130.46 -26.55
CA ASP A 24 9.74 131.27 -27.55
C ASP A 24 10.48 132.60 -28.09
N ASP A 25 9.78 133.69 -28.58
CA ASP A 25 10.11 135.19 -28.72
C ASP A 25 10.20 136.02 -30.08
N ALA A 26 9.92 137.37 -30.02
CA ALA A 26 9.76 138.40 -31.12
C ALA A 26 10.37 139.84 -30.80
N PRO A 27 9.96 141.10 -31.22
CA PRO A 27 8.96 141.72 -32.17
C PRO A 27 9.41 143.07 -32.92
N ALA A 28 8.49 144.06 -33.20
CA ALA A 28 8.66 145.55 -33.52
C ALA A 28 8.93 146.08 -34.99
N SER A 29 8.77 147.36 -35.46
CA SER A 29 7.91 148.58 -35.19
C SER A 29 8.15 149.82 -36.15
N THR A 30 7.17 150.74 -36.45
CA THR A 30 7.32 152.11 -37.09
C THR A 30 6.16 153.10 -36.72
N ASP A 31 6.22 154.40 -37.11
CA ASP A 31 5.33 155.51 -36.65
C ASP A 31 3.93 155.56 -37.32
N GLN A 32 2.87 155.45 -36.50
CA GLN A 32 1.60 154.81 -36.88
C GLN A 32 0.51 154.97 -35.78
N ALA A 33 -0.76 155.24 -36.13
CA ALA A 33 -1.88 155.39 -35.17
C ALA A 33 -2.85 154.18 -35.16
N THR A 34 -2.92 153.47 -34.03
CA THR A 34 -3.58 152.15 -33.94
C THR A 34 -4.98 152.22 -33.36
N LEU A 35 -5.97 151.73 -34.13
CA LEU A 35 -7.30 151.42 -33.61
C LEU A 35 -7.31 149.99 -33.09
N THR A 36 -7.47 149.82 -31.78
CA THR A 36 -7.61 148.53 -31.12
C THR A 36 -9.08 148.27 -30.82
N VAL A 37 -9.62 147.14 -31.28
CA VAL A 37 -11.00 146.74 -31.01
C VAL A 37 -11.01 145.42 -30.24
N SER A 38 -11.81 145.38 -29.18
CA SER A 38 -11.89 144.29 -28.22
C SER A 38 -13.33 143.83 -28.04
N ARG A 39 -13.51 142.61 -27.54
CA ARG A 39 -14.83 141.98 -27.36
C ARG A 39 -15.01 141.41 -25.97
N VAL A 40 -16.15 141.72 -25.36
CA VAL A 40 -16.70 141.03 -24.18
C VAL A 40 -17.90 140.20 -24.63
N GLY A 41 -17.98 138.91 -24.24
CA GLY A 41 -19.00 137.98 -24.74
C GLY A 41 -18.64 137.33 -26.08
N GLN A 42 -19.65 136.93 -26.87
CA GLN A 42 -19.47 136.25 -28.17
C GLN A 42 -20.28 136.88 -29.32
N GLY A 43 -19.59 137.09 -30.44
CA GLY A 43 -20.06 137.74 -31.67
C GLY A 43 -18.85 138.18 -32.51
N GLN A 44 -19.02 138.54 -33.77
CA GLN A 44 -17.93 139.08 -34.60
C GLN A 44 -17.99 140.61 -34.67
N VAL A 45 -16.85 141.22 -34.97
CA VAL A 45 -16.69 142.65 -35.20
C VAL A 45 -15.81 142.87 -36.42
N GLN A 46 -16.27 143.68 -37.37
CA GLN A 46 -15.59 143.99 -38.63
C GLN A 46 -15.52 145.50 -38.89
N SER A 47 -14.69 145.93 -39.86
CA SER A 47 -14.60 147.35 -40.26
C SER A 47 -14.71 147.65 -41.75
N SER A 48 -15.05 148.91 -42.06
CA SER A 48 -14.88 149.54 -43.37
C SER A 48 -14.25 150.93 -43.21
N PRO A 49 -13.08 151.23 -43.82
CA PRO A 49 -12.25 150.35 -44.64
C PRO A 49 -11.75 149.10 -43.88
N GLY A 50 -11.58 147.99 -44.61
CA GLY A 50 -11.34 146.68 -44.03
C GLY A 50 -10.00 146.51 -43.29
N GLY A 51 -9.96 145.56 -42.36
CA GLY A 51 -8.75 145.08 -41.69
C GLY A 51 -8.79 145.08 -40.15
N ILE A 52 -9.91 145.48 -39.57
CA ILE A 52 -10.35 145.02 -38.24
C ILE A 52 -11.36 143.90 -38.53
N ASP A 53 -11.04 142.65 -38.14
CA ASP A 53 -11.96 141.50 -38.11
C ASP A 53 -11.58 140.63 -36.90
N CYS A 54 -12.50 140.45 -35.93
CA CYS A 54 -12.09 140.39 -34.51
C CYS A 54 -12.85 139.37 -33.66
N GLY A 55 -12.29 138.17 -33.55
CA GLY A 55 -12.80 137.10 -32.68
C GLY A 55 -12.54 137.25 -31.17
N SER A 56 -11.76 138.25 -30.73
CA SER A 56 -11.55 138.56 -29.30
C SER A 56 -10.95 139.96 -29.08
N VAL A 57 -9.70 140.18 -29.47
CA VAL A 57 -9.04 141.48 -29.56
C VAL A 57 -8.22 141.53 -30.83
N CYS A 58 -8.30 142.64 -31.53
CA CYS A 58 -7.59 142.94 -32.77
C CYS A 58 -7.08 144.37 -32.72
N ALA A 59 -6.05 144.67 -33.50
CA ALA A 59 -5.54 146.02 -33.64
C ALA A 59 -5.07 146.23 -35.07
N LYS A 60 -5.49 147.34 -35.68
CA LYS A 60 -4.99 147.76 -36.99
C LYS A 60 -4.60 149.23 -36.93
N THR A 61 -3.43 149.51 -37.49
CA THR A 61 -3.03 150.87 -37.74
C THR A 61 -3.71 151.44 -38.97
N PHE A 62 -4.15 152.69 -38.85
CA PHE A 62 -4.56 153.53 -39.95
C PHE A 62 -3.65 154.78 -39.99
N ALA A 63 -3.64 155.50 -41.12
CA ALA A 63 -3.02 156.82 -41.13
C ALA A 63 -3.81 157.76 -40.19
N SER A 64 -3.11 158.63 -39.47
CA SER A 64 -3.76 159.60 -38.56
C SER A 64 -4.80 160.44 -39.33
N GLY A 65 -6.01 160.51 -38.78
CA GLY A 65 -7.16 161.19 -39.39
C GLY A 65 -8.07 160.30 -40.25
N ALA A 66 -7.74 159.02 -40.45
CA ALA A 66 -8.63 158.08 -41.16
C ALA A 66 -9.94 157.82 -40.41
N SER A 67 -11.06 157.75 -41.14
CA SER A 67 -12.36 157.34 -40.58
C SER A 67 -12.64 155.87 -40.89
N VAL A 68 -13.09 155.13 -39.88
CA VAL A 68 -13.30 153.68 -39.88
C VAL A 68 -14.64 153.35 -39.23
N THR A 69 -15.59 152.79 -39.98
CA THR A 69 -16.85 152.28 -39.43
C THR A 69 -16.64 150.87 -38.89
N LEU A 70 -17.18 150.58 -37.71
CA LEU A 70 -17.19 149.26 -37.06
C LEU A 70 -18.61 148.70 -37.04
N SER A 71 -18.76 147.43 -37.40
CA SER A 71 -20.03 146.68 -37.41
C SER A 71 -19.92 145.45 -36.50
N ALA A 72 -21.01 145.02 -35.87
CA ALA A 72 -21.01 143.93 -34.88
C ALA A 72 -22.17 142.94 -35.10
N GLU A 73 -21.87 141.64 -35.09
CA GLU A 73 -22.86 140.57 -35.30
C GLU A 73 -22.82 139.55 -34.15
N PRO A 74 -23.91 139.34 -33.39
CA PRO A 74 -23.92 138.46 -32.23
C PRO A 74 -23.83 136.97 -32.58
N ALA A 75 -23.18 136.19 -31.71
CA ALA A 75 -23.18 134.73 -31.81
C ALA A 75 -24.51 134.15 -31.29
N ALA A 76 -24.91 132.97 -31.78
CA ALA A 76 -26.16 132.33 -31.37
C ALA A 76 -26.25 132.15 -29.83
N GLY A 77 -27.33 132.66 -29.23
CA GLY A 77 -27.55 132.66 -27.77
C GLY A 77 -26.97 133.86 -27.03
N TYR A 78 -26.40 134.83 -27.75
CA TYR A 78 -25.96 136.13 -27.23
C TYR A 78 -26.70 137.27 -27.95
N ASP A 79 -26.91 138.38 -27.25
CA ASP A 79 -27.39 139.64 -27.80
C ASP A 79 -26.24 140.66 -27.86
N PHE A 80 -26.20 141.53 -28.89
CA PHE A 80 -25.24 142.64 -28.92
C PHE A 80 -25.77 143.81 -28.06
N VAL A 81 -25.01 144.17 -27.02
CA VAL A 81 -25.38 145.20 -26.04
C VAL A 81 -24.93 146.59 -26.50
N GLY A 82 -23.81 146.65 -27.23
CA GLY A 82 -23.30 147.88 -27.83
C GLY A 82 -21.80 148.13 -27.66
N TRP A 83 -21.39 149.30 -28.16
CA TRP A 83 -19.99 149.77 -28.14
C TRP A 83 -19.67 150.63 -26.92
N SER A 84 -18.41 150.56 -26.48
CA SER A 84 -17.84 151.41 -25.44
C SER A 84 -16.36 151.72 -25.74
N GLY A 85 -15.83 152.81 -25.15
CA GLY A 85 -14.47 153.29 -25.40
C GLY A 85 -14.34 154.80 -25.15
N SER A 86 -13.11 155.30 -25.05
CA SER A 86 -12.82 156.73 -24.90
C SER A 86 -12.76 157.44 -26.26
N ALA A 87 -13.37 158.62 -26.35
CA ALA A 87 -13.45 159.44 -27.57
C ALA A 87 -14.07 158.72 -28.80
N LEU A 88 -15.25 158.13 -28.58
CA LEU A 88 -16.17 157.62 -29.60
C LEU A 88 -17.45 158.49 -29.64
N ASP A 89 -17.84 158.93 -30.83
CA ASP A 89 -19.06 159.71 -31.06
C ASP A 89 -20.31 158.83 -31.22
N CYS A 90 -20.12 157.51 -31.32
CA CYS A 90 -21.17 156.50 -31.43
C CYS A 90 -21.30 155.66 -30.15
N LYS A 91 -22.53 155.55 -29.64
CA LYS A 91 -22.92 154.72 -28.49
C LYS A 91 -24.29 154.10 -28.76
N GLY A 92 -24.38 152.76 -28.71
CA GLY A 92 -25.60 152.01 -29.02
C GLY A 92 -25.28 150.64 -29.62
N ALA A 93 -26.33 149.95 -30.08
CA ALA A 93 -26.28 148.59 -30.64
C ALA A 93 -26.31 148.53 -32.19
N GLY A 94 -25.96 149.62 -32.86
CA GLY A 94 -25.76 149.67 -34.32
C GLY A 94 -24.31 150.05 -34.67
N ASP A 95 -24.01 150.15 -35.96
CA ASP A 95 -22.65 150.45 -36.46
C ASP A 95 -22.08 151.78 -35.93
N CYS A 96 -20.75 151.81 -35.74
CA CYS A 96 -20.05 152.86 -35.01
C CYS A 96 -18.87 153.41 -35.83
N ALA A 97 -18.99 154.66 -36.32
CA ALA A 97 -17.94 155.35 -37.06
C ALA A 97 -16.88 155.98 -36.14
N VAL A 98 -15.60 155.74 -36.43
CA VAL A 98 -14.46 156.13 -35.59
C VAL A 98 -13.39 156.84 -36.41
N THR A 99 -13.16 158.13 -36.14
CA THR A 99 -11.98 158.84 -36.66
C THR A 99 -10.75 158.54 -35.79
N VAL A 100 -9.67 158.06 -36.42
CA VAL A 100 -8.44 157.59 -35.79
C VAL A 100 -7.34 158.66 -35.92
N GLU A 101 -7.49 159.76 -35.18
CA GLU A 101 -6.46 160.83 -35.12
C GLU A 101 -5.27 160.40 -34.26
N THR A 102 -5.56 159.76 -33.13
CA THR A 102 -4.60 159.10 -32.23
C THR A 102 -5.01 157.65 -32.02
N SER A 103 -4.13 156.83 -31.44
CA SER A 103 -4.46 155.43 -31.13
C SER A 103 -5.63 155.35 -30.15
N LYS A 104 -6.71 154.65 -30.55
CA LYS A 104 -7.98 154.55 -29.81
C LYS A 104 -8.29 153.09 -29.46
N ALA A 105 -9.01 152.90 -28.35
CA ALA A 105 -9.48 151.58 -27.91
C ALA A 105 -11.03 151.54 -27.89
N VAL A 106 -11.60 150.48 -28.46
CA VAL A 106 -13.04 150.24 -28.56
C VAL A 106 -13.35 148.83 -28.02
N THR A 107 -14.49 148.68 -27.34
CA THR A 107 -14.97 147.40 -26.83
C THR A 107 -16.43 147.16 -27.24
N ALA A 108 -16.64 146.10 -28.02
CA ALA A 108 -17.96 145.55 -28.33
C ALA A 108 -18.40 144.61 -27.19
N THR A 109 -19.61 144.81 -26.65
CA THR A 109 -20.14 143.96 -25.57
C THR A 109 -21.32 143.13 -26.06
N PHE A 110 -21.28 141.82 -25.81
CA PHE A 110 -22.32 140.85 -26.10
C PHE A 110 -22.72 140.11 -24.81
N SER A 111 -24.01 139.89 -24.57
CA SER A 111 -24.52 139.24 -23.34
C SER A 111 -25.26 137.95 -23.63
N GLN A 112 -24.98 136.89 -22.87
CA GLN A 112 -25.64 135.59 -23.01
C GLN A 112 -27.05 135.60 -22.43
N GLN A 113 -28.03 135.00 -23.11
CA GLN A 113 -29.39 134.84 -22.59
C GLN A 113 -29.47 133.76 -21.50
N ALA A 114 -30.27 134.00 -20.45
CA ALA A 114 -30.42 133.12 -19.30
C ALA A 114 -31.73 132.30 -19.35
N ALA A 115 -31.67 131.00 -19.06
CA ALA A 115 -32.81 130.08 -19.16
C ALA A 115 -33.27 129.52 -17.80
N THR A 116 -34.59 129.53 -17.56
CA THR A 116 -35.24 128.88 -16.41
C THR A 116 -35.19 127.35 -16.50
N ARG A 117 -35.19 126.66 -15.35
CA ARG A 117 -35.09 125.18 -15.25
C ARG A 117 -36.04 124.61 -14.19
N PHE A 118 -36.45 123.36 -14.36
CA PHE A 118 -37.39 122.62 -13.50
C PHE A 118 -36.90 121.19 -13.20
N ASN A 119 -37.34 120.62 -12.07
CA ASN A 119 -37.01 119.24 -11.69
C ASN A 119 -38.06 118.23 -12.19
N LEU A 120 -37.58 117.10 -12.72
CA LEU A 120 -38.36 115.89 -13.01
C LEU A 120 -37.92 114.78 -12.06
N ALA A 121 -38.82 114.36 -11.16
CA ALA A 121 -38.61 113.20 -10.29
C ALA A 121 -39.23 111.94 -10.92
N LEU A 122 -38.51 110.82 -10.89
CA LEU A 122 -38.98 109.53 -11.39
C LEU A 122 -39.09 108.53 -10.24
N THR A 123 -40.07 107.63 -10.31
CA THR A 123 -40.32 106.59 -9.30
C THR A 123 -40.55 105.25 -9.98
N ILE A 124 -40.04 104.16 -9.37
CA ILE A 124 -40.22 102.80 -9.85
C ILE A 124 -41.02 102.01 -8.80
N ALA A 125 -42.18 101.48 -9.21
CA ALA A 125 -43.06 100.67 -8.38
C ALA A 125 -43.05 99.22 -8.88
N GLY A 126 -42.24 98.36 -8.26
CA GLY A 126 -41.95 97.01 -8.72
C GLY A 126 -40.53 96.87 -9.28
N SER A 127 -40.30 95.91 -10.16
CA SER A 127 -38.95 95.60 -10.70
C SER A 127 -38.83 95.96 -12.18
N GLY A 128 -38.00 96.96 -12.48
CA GLY A 128 -37.71 97.43 -13.83
C GLY A 128 -36.81 98.67 -13.79
N SER A 129 -36.58 99.30 -14.93
CA SER A 129 -35.80 100.53 -15.04
C SER A 129 -36.50 101.60 -15.90
N ILE A 130 -36.09 102.86 -15.74
CA ILE A 130 -36.51 103.99 -16.58
C ILE A 130 -35.26 104.66 -17.17
N ALA A 131 -35.31 105.07 -18.43
CA ALA A 131 -34.28 105.90 -19.06
C ALA A 131 -34.91 107.14 -19.72
N ALA A 132 -34.29 108.30 -19.58
CA ALA A 132 -34.64 109.54 -20.29
C ALA A 132 -33.74 109.72 -21.53
N ASP A 133 -34.33 110.13 -22.66
CA ASP A 133 -33.64 110.44 -23.91
C ASP A 133 -32.68 111.64 -23.80
N VAL A 134 -33.13 112.73 -23.16
CA VAL A 134 -32.32 113.92 -22.87
C VAL A 134 -31.83 113.93 -21.42
N GLY A 135 -30.62 114.45 -21.22
CA GLY A 135 -29.98 114.58 -19.91
C GLY A 135 -29.36 113.29 -19.34
N GLY A 136 -29.57 112.13 -19.99
CA GLY A 136 -28.91 110.86 -19.63
C GLY A 136 -29.36 110.25 -18.29
N LEU A 137 -30.48 110.72 -17.72
CA LEU A 137 -31.03 110.18 -16.47
C LEU A 137 -31.46 108.73 -16.69
N THR A 138 -30.82 107.80 -15.99
CA THR A 138 -31.19 106.38 -15.97
C THR A 138 -31.42 105.94 -14.53
N CYS A 139 -32.49 105.17 -14.34
CA CYS A 139 -33.08 104.84 -13.04
C CYS A 139 -33.26 103.33 -12.95
N ALA A 140 -32.54 102.69 -12.02
CA ALA A 140 -32.66 101.25 -11.73
C ALA A 140 -33.26 100.99 -10.33
N THR A 141 -33.26 101.99 -9.45
CA THR A 141 -33.88 101.95 -8.13
C THR A 141 -34.59 103.28 -7.83
N ALA A 142 -35.40 103.35 -6.77
CA ALA A 142 -36.17 104.55 -6.45
C ALA A 142 -35.37 105.69 -5.78
N SER A 143 -34.09 105.49 -5.41
CA SER A 143 -33.28 106.51 -4.73
C SER A 143 -32.60 107.52 -5.66
N ASP A 144 -32.46 107.20 -6.95
CA ASP A 144 -31.41 107.80 -7.80
C ASP A 144 -31.97 108.80 -8.84
N CYS A 145 -33.21 109.26 -8.64
CA CYS A 145 -34.11 109.58 -9.74
C CYS A 145 -34.66 111.01 -9.77
N ILE A 146 -33.80 112.03 -9.81
CA ILE A 146 -34.19 113.42 -10.08
C ILE A 146 -33.29 114.05 -11.14
N GLY A 147 -33.86 114.50 -12.26
CA GLY A 147 -33.19 115.28 -13.30
C GLY A 147 -33.65 116.73 -13.33
N ASN A 148 -32.75 117.66 -13.68
CA ASN A 148 -33.07 119.09 -13.80
C ASN A 148 -32.97 119.55 -15.27
N TYR A 149 -34.08 120.02 -15.83
CA TYR A 149 -34.27 120.28 -17.26
C TYR A 149 -34.63 121.75 -17.53
N ALA A 150 -34.29 122.27 -18.70
CA ALA A 150 -34.69 123.64 -19.07
C ALA A 150 -36.21 123.75 -19.29
N ALA A 151 -36.76 124.94 -19.07
CA ALA A 151 -38.16 125.22 -19.35
C ALA A 151 -38.49 124.89 -20.82
N ASN A 152 -39.64 124.25 -21.04
CA ASN A 152 -40.11 123.73 -22.33
C ASN A 152 -39.30 122.58 -22.94
N THR A 153 -38.37 121.96 -22.20
CA THR A 153 -37.74 120.70 -22.64
C THR A 153 -38.79 119.59 -22.71
N ALA A 154 -38.91 118.92 -23.86
CA ALA A 154 -39.59 117.64 -23.97
C ALA A 154 -38.64 116.52 -23.54
N VAL A 155 -39.06 115.65 -22.62
CA VAL A 155 -38.30 114.49 -22.15
C VAL A 155 -39.09 113.22 -22.45
N THR A 156 -38.49 112.26 -23.15
CA THR A 156 -39.10 110.95 -23.43
C THR A 156 -38.50 109.91 -22.48
N LEU A 157 -39.36 109.33 -21.65
CA LEU A 157 -39.04 108.27 -20.69
C LEU A 157 -39.36 106.90 -21.28
N THR A 158 -38.42 105.96 -21.20
CA THR A 158 -38.62 104.57 -21.63
C THR A 158 -38.52 103.63 -20.42
N ALA A 159 -39.55 102.84 -20.18
CA ALA A 159 -39.62 101.83 -19.12
C ALA A 159 -39.22 100.43 -19.64
N THR A 160 -38.30 99.77 -18.95
CA THR A 160 -37.85 98.40 -19.27
C THR A 160 -38.19 97.45 -18.10
N PRO A 161 -39.02 96.42 -18.29
CA PRO A 161 -39.31 95.45 -17.23
C PRO A 161 -38.07 94.63 -16.84
N ALA A 162 -37.93 94.29 -15.56
CA ALA A 162 -36.98 93.26 -15.15
C ALA A 162 -37.50 91.86 -15.52
N THR A 163 -36.61 90.89 -15.69
CA THR A 163 -36.96 89.50 -16.01
C THR A 163 -37.97 88.94 -15.00
N GLY A 164 -39.09 88.40 -15.49
CA GLY A 164 -40.20 87.90 -14.66
C GLY A 164 -41.24 88.96 -14.26
N HIS A 165 -41.05 90.22 -14.64
CA HIS A 165 -42.03 91.30 -14.49
C HIS A 165 -42.51 91.82 -15.85
N ALA A 166 -43.70 92.40 -15.88
CA ALA A 166 -44.26 93.11 -17.02
C ALA A 166 -44.56 94.56 -16.63
N PHE A 167 -44.34 95.49 -17.56
CA PHE A 167 -44.69 96.90 -17.36
C PHE A 167 -46.21 97.07 -17.34
N SER A 168 -46.73 97.66 -16.27
CA SER A 168 -48.16 97.77 -15.97
C SER A 168 -48.76 99.12 -16.36
N GLY A 169 -47.93 100.17 -16.44
CA GLY A 169 -48.38 101.52 -16.79
C GLY A 169 -47.57 102.64 -16.15
N TRP A 170 -47.76 103.85 -16.69
CA TRP A 170 -47.23 105.11 -16.19
C TRP A 170 -48.28 105.84 -15.34
N SER A 171 -47.85 106.62 -14.35
CA SER A 171 -48.72 107.58 -13.65
C SER A 171 -48.01 108.89 -13.31
N GLY A 172 -48.76 109.99 -13.30
CA GLY A 172 -48.27 111.36 -13.12
C GLY A 172 -49.13 112.35 -13.92
N SER A 173 -48.96 113.65 -13.68
CA SER A 173 -49.81 114.69 -14.29
C SER A 173 -49.26 115.22 -15.62
N GLY A 174 -50.16 115.44 -16.58
CA GLY A 174 -49.87 116.08 -17.87
C GLY A 174 -48.90 115.30 -18.76
N LEU A 175 -49.02 113.97 -18.77
CA LEU A 175 -48.15 113.04 -19.50
C LEU A 175 -48.77 112.60 -20.83
N ALA A 176 -47.93 112.30 -21.83
CA ALA A 176 -48.35 111.70 -23.09
C ALA A 176 -47.63 110.35 -23.29
N CYS A 177 -48.26 109.25 -22.87
CA CYS A 177 -47.65 107.93 -22.86
C CYS A 177 -48.19 106.98 -23.94
N THR A 178 -47.31 106.19 -24.54
CA THR A 178 -47.61 105.15 -25.53
C THR A 178 -46.84 103.87 -25.20
N GLY A 179 -47.54 102.91 -24.58
CA GLY A 179 -46.92 101.68 -24.08
C GLY A 179 -45.84 101.97 -23.03
N SER A 180 -44.66 101.37 -23.19
CA SER A 180 -43.50 101.59 -22.32
C SER A 180 -42.79 102.93 -22.54
N SER A 181 -43.19 103.75 -23.52
CA SER A 181 -42.65 105.11 -23.72
C SER A 181 -43.60 106.17 -23.13
N CYS A 182 -43.06 107.26 -22.59
CA CYS A 182 -43.87 108.40 -22.18
C CYS A 182 -43.15 109.75 -22.27
N GLN A 183 -43.79 110.72 -22.93
CA GLN A 183 -43.29 112.07 -23.09
C GLN A 183 -43.78 113.01 -21.98
N VAL A 184 -42.87 113.86 -21.50
CA VAL A 184 -43.05 114.80 -20.39
C VAL A 184 -42.58 116.19 -20.80
N GLN A 185 -43.49 117.17 -20.81
CA GLN A 185 -43.15 118.55 -21.20
C GLN A 185 -42.80 119.40 -19.97
N MET A 186 -41.55 119.83 -19.84
CA MET A 186 -41.02 120.52 -18.66
C MET A 186 -41.41 122.01 -18.61
N SER A 187 -42.71 122.28 -18.45
CA SER A 187 -43.30 123.59 -18.19
C SER A 187 -43.37 123.95 -16.69
N SER A 188 -43.12 122.98 -15.82
CA SER A 188 -43.09 123.09 -14.34
C SER A 188 -42.31 121.91 -13.77
N ALA A 189 -42.08 121.87 -12.45
CA ALA A 189 -41.58 120.67 -11.79
C ALA A 189 -42.64 119.55 -11.81
N ARG A 190 -42.20 118.29 -11.98
CA ARG A 190 -43.08 117.13 -12.22
C ARG A 190 -42.56 115.86 -11.54
N SER A 191 -43.47 114.92 -11.30
CA SER A 191 -43.17 113.57 -10.79
C SER A 191 -43.88 112.51 -11.64
N VAL A 192 -43.18 111.42 -11.98
CA VAL A 192 -43.68 110.34 -12.85
C VAL A 192 -43.30 108.97 -12.28
N THR A 193 -44.25 108.03 -12.24
CA THR A 193 -44.04 106.66 -11.75
C THR A 193 -44.20 105.64 -12.87
N ALA A 194 -43.25 104.71 -13.00
CA ALA A 194 -43.40 103.47 -13.78
C ALA A 194 -43.79 102.32 -12.85
N THR A 195 -44.81 101.53 -13.24
CA THR A 195 -45.27 100.36 -12.47
C THR A 195 -44.91 99.05 -13.18
N PHE A 196 -44.43 98.05 -12.44
CA PHE A 196 -43.98 96.75 -12.96
C PHE A 196 -44.48 95.57 -12.11
N THR A 197 -45.52 94.88 -12.58
CA THR A 197 -46.14 93.71 -11.94
C THR A 197 -45.39 92.42 -12.24
N ALA A 198 -45.15 91.58 -11.23
CA ALA A 198 -44.62 90.22 -11.43
C ALA A 198 -45.59 89.35 -12.24
N VAL A 199 -45.07 88.53 -13.14
CA VAL A 199 -45.85 87.61 -13.99
C VAL A 199 -45.92 86.23 -13.31
N PRO A 200 -47.10 85.76 -12.86
CA PRO A 200 -47.22 84.44 -12.25
C PRO A 200 -46.94 83.35 -13.28
N THR A 201 -45.93 82.51 -13.02
CA THR A 201 -45.67 81.29 -13.80
C THR A 201 -46.08 80.08 -12.98
N ALA A 202 -46.91 79.20 -13.56
CA ALA A 202 -47.17 77.90 -12.95
C ALA A 202 -45.89 77.08 -12.92
N SER A 203 -45.69 76.29 -11.87
CA SER A 203 -44.59 75.34 -11.77
C SER A 203 -45.10 73.98 -11.33
N PHE A 204 -44.44 72.93 -11.81
CA PHE A 204 -44.87 71.55 -11.63
C PHE A 204 -43.72 70.71 -11.09
N ALA A 205 -44.04 69.82 -10.14
CA ALA A 205 -43.08 68.89 -9.55
C ALA A 205 -42.71 67.77 -10.53
N LEU A 206 -41.41 67.57 -10.74
CA LEU A 206 -40.85 66.36 -11.33
C LEU A 206 -40.30 65.49 -10.20
N ASN A 207 -40.93 64.34 -9.97
CA ASN A 207 -40.42 63.32 -9.06
C ASN A 207 -39.50 62.37 -9.82
N VAL A 208 -38.35 62.04 -9.24
CA VAL A 208 -37.45 61.01 -9.76
C VAL A 208 -37.33 59.92 -8.70
N ILE A 209 -37.61 58.68 -9.11
CA ILE A 209 -37.56 57.47 -8.28
C ILE A 209 -36.40 56.62 -8.78
N LEU A 210 -35.66 55.99 -7.87
CA LEU A 210 -34.59 55.04 -8.21
C LEU A 210 -35.00 53.64 -7.74
N SER A 211 -34.90 52.66 -8.64
CA SER A 211 -35.03 51.24 -8.35
C SER A 211 -33.67 50.58 -8.51
N GLY A 212 -33.07 50.10 -7.42
CA GLY A 212 -31.67 49.65 -7.38
C GLY A 212 -30.65 50.78 -7.11
N SER A 213 -29.37 50.52 -7.35
CA SER A 213 -28.26 51.39 -6.91
C SER A 213 -27.66 52.22 -8.05
N GLY A 214 -27.82 53.54 -7.96
CA GLY A 214 -27.25 54.51 -8.87
C GLY A 214 -27.47 55.94 -8.39
N SER A 215 -27.35 56.90 -9.31
CA SER A 215 -27.69 58.31 -9.08
C SER A 215 -28.31 58.92 -10.34
N VAL A 216 -29.12 59.96 -10.16
CA VAL A 216 -29.73 60.74 -11.25
C VAL A 216 -29.49 62.24 -11.03
N SER A 217 -29.15 62.95 -12.10
CA SER A 217 -29.01 64.42 -12.13
C SER A 217 -29.84 65.04 -13.27
N SER A 218 -30.12 66.34 -13.21
CA SER A 218 -30.84 67.07 -14.28
C SER A 218 -30.10 68.28 -14.86
N SER A 219 -30.43 68.59 -16.12
CA SER A 219 -30.24 69.91 -16.74
C SER A 219 -31.60 70.42 -17.28
N PRO A 220 -32.11 71.60 -16.85
CA PRO A 220 -31.54 72.51 -15.86
C PRO A 220 -31.33 71.88 -14.48
N ALA A 221 -30.36 72.41 -13.72
CA ALA A 221 -30.00 71.88 -12.42
C ALA A 221 -31.16 71.97 -11.42
N GLY A 222 -31.48 70.86 -10.75
CA GLY A 222 -32.58 70.80 -9.80
C GLY A 222 -32.84 69.43 -9.20
N ILE A 223 -32.62 68.35 -9.97
CA ILE A 223 -32.51 66.97 -9.49
C ILE A 223 -31.03 66.62 -9.35
N SER A 224 -30.66 66.03 -8.21
CA SER A 224 -29.38 65.37 -7.98
C SER A 224 -29.54 64.44 -6.78
N CYS A 225 -29.78 63.15 -7.01
CA CYS A 225 -30.10 62.21 -5.94
C CYS A 225 -29.75 60.74 -6.25
N GLY A 226 -29.34 60.00 -5.20
CA GLY A 226 -29.11 58.55 -5.21
C GLY A 226 -30.26 57.73 -4.58
N THR A 227 -31.34 58.41 -4.23
CA THR A 227 -32.62 57.87 -3.72
C THR A 227 -33.75 58.74 -4.28
N ALA A 228 -35.01 58.37 -4.09
CA ALA A 228 -36.12 59.14 -4.65
C ALA A 228 -36.12 60.62 -4.18
N CYS A 229 -36.26 61.57 -5.12
CA CYS A 229 -36.28 63.00 -4.85
C CYS A 229 -37.23 63.77 -5.79
N SER A 230 -37.47 65.06 -5.53
CA SER A 230 -38.41 65.87 -6.31
C SER A 230 -37.97 67.32 -6.42
N LYS A 231 -38.30 67.96 -7.54
CA LYS A 231 -38.07 69.40 -7.79
C LYS A 231 -39.17 70.00 -8.65
N SER A 232 -39.68 71.17 -8.27
CA SER A 232 -40.58 71.96 -9.13
C SER A 232 -39.79 72.77 -10.16
N PHE A 233 -40.25 72.72 -11.41
CA PHE A 233 -39.75 73.49 -12.56
C PHE A 233 -40.90 74.30 -13.19
N PRO A 234 -40.64 75.47 -13.81
CA PRO A 234 -41.67 76.25 -14.50
C PRO A 234 -42.38 75.46 -15.62
N GLN A 235 -43.65 75.77 -15.86
CA GLN A 235 -44.44 75.19 -16.94
C GLN A 235 -43.74 75.35 -18.30
N GLY A 236 -43.69 74.28 -19.07
CA GLY A 236 -43.01 74.23 -20.39
C GLY A 236 -41.50 73.99 -20.32
N SER A 237 -40.88 73.94 -19.14
CA SER A 237 -39.46 73.58 -19.00
C SER A 237 -39.18 72.17 -19.53
N ALA A 238 -38.19 72.03 -20.40
CA ALA A 238 -37.62 70.74 -20.78
C ALA A 238 -36.49 70.39 -19.81
N VAL A 239 -36.61 69.27 -19.10
CA VAL A 239 -35.68 68.82 -18.05
C VAL A 239 -35.04 67.49 -18.50
N THR A 240 -33.78 67.54 -18.90
CA THR A 240 -33.00 66.36 -19.29
C THR A 240 -32.42 65.69 -18.05
N LEU A 241 -32.79 64.43 -17.83
CA LEU A 241 -32.29 63.54 -16.77
C LEU A 241 -31.16 62.64 -17.30
N THR A 242 -30.10 62.53 -16.51
CA THR A 242 -28.94 61.65 -16.75
C THR A 242 -28.79 60.69 -15.57
N ALA A 243 -28.69 59.39 -15.87
CA ALA A 243 -28.49 58.34 -14.87
C ALA A 243 -27.02 57.87 -14.88
N THR A 244 -26.45 57.73 -13.69
CA THR A 244 -25.09 57.19 -13.48
C THR A 244 -25.19 55.98 -12.54
N PRO A 245 -24.92 54.75 -13.00
CA PRO A 245 -24.97 53.56 -12.14
C PRO A 245 -23.84 53.58 -11.10
N ASN A 246 -24.10 52.98 -9.94
CA ASN A 246 -23.06 52.75 -8.93
C ASN A 246 -22.22 51.51 -9.30
N SER A 247 -21.04 51.37 -8.69
CA SER A 247 -20.18 50.19 -8.91
C SER A 247 -20.94 48.89 -8.63
N GLY A 248 -20.84 47.92 -9.55
CA GLY A 248 -21.58 46.65 -9.48
C GLY A 248 -23.03 46.72 -9.99
N PHE A 249 -23.47 47.84 -10.58
CA PHE A 249 -24.80 47.99 -11.19
C PHE A 249 -24.71 48.48 -12.64
N THR A 250 -25.73 48.17 -13.43
CA THR A 250 -25.97 48.70 -14.78
C THR A 250 -27.25 49.51 -14.82
N PHE A 251 -27.27 50.61 -15.57
CA PHE A 251 -28.50 51.35 -15.84
C PHE A 251 -29.30 50.62 -16.93
N ASN A 252 -30.43 50.03 -16.55
CA ASN A 252 -31.29 49.24 -17.44
C ASN A 252 -32.26 50.13 -18.24
N GLY A 253 -32.65 51.28 -17.68
CA GLY A 253 -33.41 52.30 -18.40
C GLY A 253 -34.41 53.08 -17.54
N TRP A 254 -35.06 54.04 -18.20
CA TRP A 254 -36.12 54.86 -17.63
C TRP A 254 -37.52 54.28 -17.87
N SER A 255 -38.47 54.68 -17.03
CA SER A 255 -39.91 54.54 -17.25
C SER A 255 -40.69 55.70 -16.63
N GLY A 256 -41.87 56.03 -17.18
CA GLY A 256 -42.72 57.14 -16.71
C GLY A 256 -42.42 58.48 -17.39
N ALA A 257 -43.40 59.40 -17.38
CA ALA A 257 -43.33 60.74 -17.99
C ALA A 257 -42.81 60.80 -19.46
N GLY A 258 -43.10 59.77 -20.26
CA GLY A 258 -42.60 59.63 -21.64
C GLY A 258 -41.18 59.08 -21.77
N CYS A 259 -40.43 58.94 -20.67
CA CYS A 259 -39.11 58.31 -20.68
C CYS A 259 -39.19 56.81 -20.93
N THR A 260 -38.41 56.31 -21.90
CA THR A 260 -38.19 54.89 -22.16
C THR A 260 -36.74 54.65 -22.62
N GLY A 261 -36.21 53.45 -22.37
CA GLY A 261 -34.86 53.06 -22.80
C GLY A 261 -33.72 53.61 -21.93
N SER A 262 -32.48 53.44 -22.39
CA SER A 262 -31.24 53.62 -21.60
C SER A 262 -30.39 54.85 -21.94
N GLY A 263 -30.83 55.69 -22.89
CA GLY A 263 -30.20 57.00 -23.16
C GLY A 263 -30.51 58.04 -22.06
N SER A 264 -30.16 59.31 -22.27
CA SER A 264 -30.73 60.41 -21.48
C SER A 264 -32.22 60.60 -21.81
N CYS A 265 -33.04 60.95 -20.82
CA CYS A 265 -34.45 61.30 -21.06
C CYS A 265 -34.67 62.81 -20.89
N THR A 266 -35.50 63.44 -21.72
CA THR A 266 -35.97 64.82 -21.51
C THR A 266 -37.47 64.84 -21.23
N VAL A 267 -37.86 65.39 -20.07
CA VAL A 267 -39.27 65.55 -19.66
C VAL A 267 -39.70 67.00 -19.83
N THR A 268 -40.79 67.25 -20.56
CA THR A 268 -41.37 68.59 -20.70
C THR A 268 -42.47 68.80 -19.66
N MET A 269 -42.32 69.83 -18.83
CA MET A 269 -43.16 70.05 -17.65
C MET A 269 -44.50 70.75 -17.98
N GLY A 270 -45.43 70.00 -18.57
CA GLY A 270 -46.82 70.43 -18.80
C GLY A 270 -47.74 70.26 -17.58
N ASN A 271 -47.41 69.33 -16.69
CA ASN A 271 -48.07 69.04 -15.42
C ASN A 271 -47.06 68.36 -14.45
N ALA A 272 -47.49 68.04 -13.23
CA ALA A 272 -46.66 67.29 -12.28
C ALA A 272 -46.46 65.83 -12.75
N GLN A 273 -45.22 65.36 -12.77
CA GLN A 273 -44.80 64.13 -13.45
C GLN A 273 -43.84 63.30 -12.59
N SER A 274 -43.67 62.03 -12.96
CA SER A 274 -42.80 61.10 -12.23
C SER A 274 -42.05 60.16 -13.18
N VAL A 275 -40.76 60.01 -12.96
CA VAL A 275 -39.84 59.14 -13.73
C VAL A 275 -39.16 58.15 -12.78
N THR A 276 -39.05 56.89 -13.18
CA THR A 276 -38.28 55.87 -12.48
C THR A 276 -37.04 55.48 -13.27
N ALA A 277 -35.87 55.63 -12.66
CA ALA A 277 -34.60 55.09 -13.15
C ALA A 277 -34.38 53.68 -12.59
N THR A 278 -34.16 52.70 -13.46
CA THR A 278 -33.92 51.30 -13.05
C THR A 278 -32.45 50.93 -13.20
N PHE A 279 -31.83 50.57 -12.08
CA PHE A 279 -30.46 50.09 -11.97
C PHE A 279 -30.47 48.62 -11.54
N THR A 280 -30.14 47.70 -12.45
CA THR A 280 -29.99 46.28 -12.13
C THR A 280 -28.59 45.99 -11.59
N PRO A 281 -28.40 45.04 -10.66
CA PRO A 281 -27.05 44.54 -10.36
C PRO A 281 -26.39 44.03 -11.65
N THR A 282 -25.15 44.41 -11.89
CA THR A 282 -24.36 43.87 -12.99
C THR A 282 -24.12 42.38 -12.72
N PRO A 283 -24.41 41.46 -13.66
CA PRO A 283 -24.01 40.06 -13.53
C PRO A 283 -22.50 39.97 -13.30
N ALA A 284 -22.11 39.60 -12.08
CA ALA A 284 -20.78 39.88 -11.57
C ALA A 284 -19.76 38.81 -12.01
N GLY A 285 -19.21 39.00 -13.22
CA GLY A 285 -18.05 38.25 -13.71
C GLY A 285 -18.37 36.97 -14.47
N MET A 286 -17.30 36.39 -15.03
CA MET A 286 -17.30 35.10 -15.70
C MET A 286 -16.77 34.05 -14.72
N ALA A 287 -17.45 32.91 -14.60
CA ALA A 287 -16.99 31.76 -13.86
C ALA A 287 -16.48 30.69 -14.84
N ALA A 288 -15.25 30.22 -14.61
CA ALA A 288 -14.73 29.06 -15.32
C ALA A 288 -15.44 27.79 -14.85
N ILE A 289 -16.08 27.07 -15.77
CA ILE A 289 -16.50 25.69 -15.58
C ILE A 289 -15.42 24.78 -16.17
N ASN A 290 -14.78 23.97 -15.33
CA ASN A 290 -13.75 23.02 -15.74
C ASN A 290 -14.36 21.61 -15.72
N VAL A 291 -14.45 20.93 -16.86
CA VAL A 291 -14.94 19.55 -16.90
C VAL A 291 -13.77 18.61 -17.14
N LYS A 292 -13.56 17.71 -16.17
CA LYS A 292 -12.54 16.67 -16.22
C LYS A 292 -13.15 15.33 -16.65
N VAL A 293 -12.60 14.71 -17.68
CA VAL A 293 -13.05 13.45 -18.27
C VAL A 293 -12.08 12.34 -17.84
N ASN A 294 -12.41 11.65 -16.75
CA ASN A 294 -11.55 10.62 -16.18
C ASN A 294 -11.95 9.25 -16.76
N GLY A 295 -11.21 8.80 -17.77
CA GLY A 295 -11.53 7.60 -18.56
C GLY A 295 -12.07 7.95 -19.96
N SER A 296 -12.47 6.96 -20.75
CA SER A 296 -12.85 7.18 -22.15
C SER A 296 -14.34 7.49 -22.31
N GLY A 297 -14.65 8.74 -22.64
CA GLY A 297 -16.01 9.23 -22.88
C GLY A 297 -15.99 10.70 -23.28
N SER A 298 -17.16 11.32 -23.32
CA SER A 298 -17.31 12.77 -23.51
C SER A 298 -18.39 13.34 -22.61
N VAL A 299 -18.40 14.66 -22.46
CA VAL A 299 -19.48 15.41 -21.78
C VAL A 299 -20.04 16.44 -22.74
N LEU A 300 -21.37 16.44 -22.92
CA LEU A 300 -22.09 17.47 -23.66
C LEU A 300 -22.76 18.46 -22.72
N SER A 301 -22.96 19.70 -23.17
CA SER A 301 -23.57 20.79 -22.41
C SER A 301 -24.89 21.27 -23.05
N ALA A 302 -25.87 21.58 -22.19
CA ALA A 302 -27.06 22.35 -22.55
C ALA A 302 -27.21 23.54 -21.57
N PRO A 303 -27.30 24.80 -22.05
CA PRO A 303 -27.10 25.23 -23.44
C PRO A 303 -25.68 24.90 -23.94
N SER A 304 -25.52 24.83 -25.27
CA SER A 304 -24.26 24.43 -25.90
C SER A 304 -23.16 25.48 -25.69
N GLY A 305 -22.11 25.11 -24.96
CA GLY A 305 -20.92 25.94 -24.76
C GLY A 305 -19.68 25.16 -24.32
N ILE A 306 -19.85 24.08 -23.55
CA ILE A 306 -18.75 23.23 -23.05
C ILE A 306 -18.99 21.76 -23.43
N ASN A 307 -18.69 21.44 -24.69
CA ASN A 307 -18.76 20.08 -25.24
C ASN A 307 -17.34 19.47 -25.30
N CYS A 308 -17.10 18.41 -24.53
CA CYS A 308 -15.77 18.01 -24.13
C CYS A 308 -15.49 16.53 -24.44
N PRO A 309 -14.69 16.23 -25.47
CA PRO A 309 -14.21 14.88 -25.78
C PRO A 309 -13.00 14.43 -24.91
N GLY A 310 -12.65 15.25 -23.91
CA GLY A 310 -11.53 15.09 -22.97
C GLY A 310 -11.57 16.23 -21.94
N ASP A 311 -10.52 16.41 -21.16
CA ASP A 311 -10.42 17.53 -20.20
C ASP A 311 -10.56 18.90 -20.91
N CYS A 312 -11.38 19.79 -20.35
CA CYS A 312 -11.72 21.08 -20.95
C CYS A 312 -12.08 22.14 -19.90
N SER A 313 -12.11 23.41 -20.32
CA SER A 313 -12.69 24.51 -19.54
C SER A 313 -13.33 25.54 -20.44
N GLU A 314 -14.38 26.19 -19.95
CA GLU A 314 -15.04 27.33 -20.59
C GLU A 314 -15.41 28.38 -19.53
N SER A 315 -15.41 29.65 -19.90
CA SER A 315 -15.82 30.76 -19.04
C SER A 315 -17.23 31.21 -19.40
N LEU A 316 -18.17 31.05 -18.47
CA LEU A 316 -19.58 31.43 -18.67
C LEU A 316 -20.01 32.51 -17.67
N PRO A 317 -21.01 33.35 -17.98
CA PRO A 317 -21.50 34.36 -17.05
C PRO A 317 -21.95 33.76 -15.72
N MET A 318 -21.58 34.36 -14.59
CA MET A 318 -22.01 33.90 -13.28
C MET A 318 -23.54 33.96 -13.13
N GLY A 319 -24.11 32.89 -12.57
CA GLY A 319 -25.55 32.62 -12.54
C GLY A 319 -26.04 31.67 -13.65
N THR A 320 -25.23 31.37 -14.67
CA THR A 320 -25.58 30.42 -15.75
C THR A 320 -25.87 29.03 -15.20
N GLN A 321 -27.00 28.43 -15.61
CA GLN A 321 -27.29 27.01 -15.39
C GLN A 321 -26.78 26.17 -16.58
N VAL A 322 -25.97 25.15 -16.29
CA VAL A 322 -25.39 24.22 -17.27
C VAL A 322 -25.83 22.80 -16.94
N LYS A 323 -26.55 22.15 -17.86
CA LYS A 323 -26.81 20.72 -17.81
C LYS A 323 -25.70 19.98 -18.56
N LEU A 324 -24.84 19.30 -17.82
CA LEU A 324 -23.83 18.39 -18.35
C LEU A 324 -24.44 17.01 -18.57
N THR A 325 -24.09 16.35 -19.66
CA THR A 325 -24.56 15.00 -20.02
C THR A 325 -23.36 14.13 -20.42
N ALA A 326 -23.09 13.08 -19.64
CA ALA A 326 -22.00 12.15 -19.88
C ALA A 326 -22.39 11.12 -20.96
N GLN A 327 -21.51 10.97 -21.96
CA GLN A 327 -21.61 9.93 -22.99
C GLN A 327 -20.39 9.01 -22.85
N ALA A 328 -20.61 7.77 -22.44
CA ALA A 328 -19.54 6.78 -22.38
C ALA A 328 -19.11 6.37 -23.80
N ALA A 329 -17.80 6.23 -24.04
CA ALA A 329 -17.32 5.68 -25.30
C ALA A 329 -17.70 4.20 -25.46
N ALA A 330 -17.55 3.65 -26.66
CA ALA A 330 -17.73 2.22 -26.87
C ALA A 330 -16.87 1.40 -25.89
N LYS A 331 -17.44 0.31 -25.35
CA LYS A 331 -16.86 -0.55 -24.29
C LYS A 331 -16.71 0.08 -22.90
N GLN A 332 -17.13 1.33 -22.69
CA GLN A 332 -17.03 2.03 -21.41
C GLN A 332 -18.41 2.17 -20.75
N ARG A 333 -18.43 2.32 -19.43
CA ARG A 333 -19.61 2.73 -18.66
C ARG A 333 -19.33 4.05 -17.94
N PHE A 334 -20.34 4.89 -17.82
CA PHE A 334 -20.31 5.99 -16.87
C PHE A 334 -20.33 5.43 -15.43
N THR A 335 -19.52 5.99 -14.54
CA THR A 335 -19.42 5.56 -13.14
C THR A 335 -19.95 6.58 -12.14
N GLY A 336 -20.11 7.84 -12.55
CA GLY A 336 -20.70 8.91 -11.75
C GLY A 336 -19.98 10.24 -11.88
N TRP A 337 -20.59 11.28 -11.33
CA TRP A 337 -19.99 12.61 -11.20
C TRP A 337 -19.31 12.78 -9.84
N THR A 338 -18.22 13.54 -9.79
CA THR A 338 -17.60 14.02 -8.54
C THR A 338 -17.18 15.49 -8.62
N SER A 339 -16.77 16.08 -7.49
CA SER A 339 -16.51 17.51 -7.30
C SER A 339 -17.80 18.36 -7.34
N GLY A 340 -17.94 19.35 -8.23
CA GLY A 340 -19.12 20.23 -8.34
C GLY A 340 -20.43 19.55 -8.77
N CYS A 341 -20.42 18.22 -8.92
CA CYS A 341 -21.54 17.34 -9.19
C CYS A 341 -21.35 16.04 -8.40
N THR A 342 -22.43 15.41 -7.94
CA THR A 342 -22.38 14.07 -7.33
C THR A 342 -23.58 13.23 -7.78
N GLY A 343 -23.38 11.92 -7.94
CA GLY A 343 -24.43 10.96 -8.33
C GLY A 343 -24.06 10.13 -9.56
N THR A 344 -24.84 9.08 -9.81
CA THR A 344 -24.61 8.10 -10.90
C THR A 344 -25.41 8.35 -12.16
N ASP A 345 -26.36 9.29 -12.14
CA ASP A 345 -27.16 9.64 -13.31
C ASP A 345 -26.30 10.26 -14.41
N THR A 346 -26.57 9.92 -15.67
CA THR A 346 -25.79 10.40 -16.82
C THR A 346 -25.89 11.90 -17.07
N THR A 347 -26.66 12.64 -16.27
CA THR A 347 -26.76 14.10 -16.35
C THR A 347 -26.55 14.77 -14.99
N CYS A 348 -25.78 15.86 -14.95
CA CYS A 348 -25.69 16.76 -13.81
C CYS A 348 -26.15 18.17 -14.21
N ASN A 349 -26.81 18.89 -13.30
CA ASN A 349 -27.15 20.30 -13.48
C ASN A 349 -26.31 21.15 -12.51
N VAL A 350 -25.57 22.13 -13.03
CA VAL A 350 -24.70 23.03 -12.26
C VAL A 350 -25.21 24.46 -12.41
N THR A 351 -25.16 25.27 -11.33
CA THR A 351 -25.37 26.72 -11.40
C THR A 351 -24.06 27.42 -11.04
N LEU A 352 -23.52 28.22 -11.95
CA LEU A 352 -22.17 28.80 -11.80
C LEU A 352 -22.17 30.05 -10.91
N SER A 353 -22.15 29.85 -9.60
CA SER A 353 -21.96 30.92 -8.59
C SER A 353 -20.49 31.28 -8.33
N SER A 354 -19.56 30.44 -8.78
CA SER A 354 -18.11 30.67 -8.77
C SER A 354 -17.42 29.73 -9.77
N ALA A 355 -16.10 29.84 -9.93
CA ALA A 355 -15.33 28.88 -10.72
C ALA A 355 -15.52 27.45 -10.17
N THR A 356 -16.03 26.55 -11.00
CA THR A 356 -16.55 25.23 -10.60
C THR A 356 -15.90 24.13 -11.42
N SER A 357 -15.35 23.11 -10.74
CA SER A 357 -14.79 21.93 -11.40
C SER A 357 -15.74 20.75 -11.27
N VAL A 358 -15.94 20.00 -12.35
CA VAL A 358 -16.81 18.81 -12.41
C VAL A 358 -16.04 17.66 -13.03
N ASN A 359 -16.04 16.51 -12.35
CA ASN A 359 -15.37 15.31 -12.84
C ASN A 359 -16.41 14.31 -13.34
N ALA A 360 -16.38 13.97 -14.63
CA ALA A 360 -17.05 12.79 -15.16
C ALA A 360 -16.15 11.56 -14.97
N GLY A 361 -16.70 10.50 -14.38
CA GLY A 361 -16.05 9.19 -14.28
C GLY A 361 -16.52 8.23 -15.37
N PHE A 362 -15.57 7.65 -16.10
CA PHE A 362 -15.78 6.56 -17.05
C PHE A 362 -14.86 5.39 -16.70
N GLN A 363 -15.34 4.16 -16.88
CA GLN A 363 -14.56 2.95 -16.63
C GLN A 363 -14.82 1.93 -17.74
N ALA A 364 -13.78 1.19 -18.13
CA ALA A 364 -13.93 0.07 -19.04
C ALA A 364 -14.91 -0.96 -18.46
N ILE A 365 -15.86 -1.42 -19.28
CA ILE A 365 -16.69 -2.57 -18.95
C ILE A 365 -15.79 -3.79 -19.13
N THR A 366 -15.29 -4.33 -18.03
CA THR A 366 -14.50 -5.56 -18.03
C THR A 366 -15.32 -6.75 -17.56
N TYR A 367 -15.01 -7.90 -18.12
CA TYR A 367 -15.56 -9.20 -17.73
C TYR A 367 -14.43 -10.14 -17.36
N THR A 368 -14.65 -10.93 -16.32
CA THR A 368 -13.71 -11.94 -15.86
C THR A 368 -13.79 -13.17 -16.75
N LEU A 369 -12.66 -13.54 -17.37
CA LEU A 369 -12.44 -14.83 -17.98
C LEU A 369 -11.70 -15.72 -16.97
N THR A 370 -12.39 -16.69 -16.41
CA THR A 370 -11.84 -17.68 -15.48
C THR A 370 -11.52 -18.96 -16.23
N ALA A 371 -10.28 -19.44 -16.10
CA ALA A 371 -9.82 -20.71 -16.66
C ALA A 371 -9.39 -21.66 -15.56
N THR A 372 -9.82 -22.91 -15.66
CA THR A 372 -9.46 -24.01 -14.75
C THR A 372 -8.74 -25.10 -15.54
N LYS A 373 -7.77 -25.80 -14.95
CA LYS A 373 -7.19 -27.00 -15.59
C LYS A 373 -7.26 -28.23 -14.69
N THR A 374 -7.45 -29.39 -15.32
CA THR A 374 -7.33 -30.70 -14.68
C THR A 374 -6.26 -31.51 -15.41
N GLY A 375 -5.33 -32.10 -14.65
CA GLY A 375 -4.11 -32.71 -15.22
C GLY A 375 -3.02 -31.70 -15.57
N SER A 376 -1.93 -32.16 -16.17
CA SER A 376 -0.72 -31.35 -16.38
C SER A 376 -0.66 -30.69 -17.77
N GLY A 377 -0.48 -29.38 -17.78
CA GLY A 377 -0.45 -28.53 -18.96
C GLY A 377 -0.56 -27.05 -18.59
N SER A 378 -0.74 -26.20 -19.58
CA SER A 378 -0.96 -24.76 -19.43
C SER A 378 -2.12 -24.29 -20.31
N ILE A 379 -2.83 -23.26 -19.86
CA ILE A 379 -3.82 -22.54 -20.67
C ILE A 379 -3.26 -21.12 -20.84
N LYS A 380 -3.14 -20.65 -22.08
CA LYS A 380 -2.67 -19.29 -22.39
C LYS A 380 -3.67 -18.55 -23.27
N SER A 381 -3.85 -17.26 -23.02
CA SER A 381 -4.73 -16.36 -23.78
C SER A 381 -3.94 -15.52 -24.78
N SER A 382 -4.43 -15.38 -26.01
CA SER A 382 -3.86 -14.45 -27.00
C SER A 382 -3.96 -12.97 -26.56
N SER A 383 -4.83 -12.64 -25.60
CA SER A 383 -4.92 -11.32 -24.98
C SER A 383 -3.97 -11.12 -23.79
N GLY A 384 -3.12 -12.11 -23.46
CA GLY A 384 -2.21 -12.06 -22.32
C GLY A 384 -2.91 -12.23 -20.96
N GLY A 385 -2.14 -12.03 -19.88
CA GLY A 385 -2.60 -12.01 -18.49
C GLY A 385 -3.14 -13.34 -17.91
N LEU A 386 -3.24 -14.39 -18.71
CA LEU A 386 -3.79 -15.69 -18.34
C LEU A 386 -2.69 -16.75 -18.46
N ASP A 387 -2.12 -17.14 -17.32
CA ASP A 387 -1.25 -18.30 -17.15
C ASP A 387 -1.70 -19.07 -15.91
N CYS A 388 -1.90 -20.37 -16.03
CA CYS A 388 -2.78 -21.13 -15.15
C CYS A 388 -2.04 -22.18 -14.31
N GLY A 389 -2.06 -21.98 -12.98
CA GLY A 389 -1.87 -23.02 -11.97
C GLY A 389 -3.03 -24.03 -12.00
N ALA A 390 -3.75 -24.22 -10.90
CA ALA A 390 -5.00 -24.99 -10.91
C ALA A 390 -6.16 -24.17 -11.55
N THR A 391 -6.28 -22.92 -11.14
CA THR A 391 -7.24 -21.92 -11.66
C THR A 391 -6.52 -20.60 -11.84
N CYS A 392 -6.87 -19.84 -12.87
CA CYS A 392 -6.44 -18.45 -13.07
C CYS A 392 -7.59 -17.63 -13.67
N ALA A 393 -7.55 -16.32 -13.50
CA ALA A 393 -8.57 -15.42 -14.02
C ALA A 393 -7.96 -14.10 -14.49
N VAL A 394 -8.48 -13.54 -15.58
CA VAL A 394 -8.09 -12.23 -16.11
C VAL A 394 -9.33 -11.41 -16.45
N ASN A 395 -9.28 -10.12 -16.19
CA ASN A 395 -10.35 -9.19 -16.57
C ASN A 395 -10.03 -8.60 -17.95
N LEU A 396 -10.90 -8.86 -18.93
CA LEU A 396 -10.78 -8.38 -20.30
C LEU A 396 -11.92 -7.39 -20.62
N GLU A 397 -11.69 -6.41 -21.48
CA GLU A 397 -12.76 -5.48 -21.88
C GLU A 397 -13.87 -6.20 -22.67
N THR A 398 -15.09 -5.70 -22.57
CA THR A 398 -16.23 -6.18 -23.35
C THR A 398 -15.95 -6.16 -24.85
N GLY A 399 -16.43 -7.16 -25.58
CA GLY A 399 -16.12 -7.34 -27.00
C GLY A 399 -14.63 -7.57 -27.30
N THR A 400 -13.82 -8.00 -26.33
CA THR A 400 -12.49 -8.55 -26.60
C THR A 400 -12.67 -9.97 -27.12
N ALA A 401 -12.21 -10.23 -28.34
CA ALA A 401 -12.02 -11.58 -28.85
C ALA A 401 -10.67 -12.12 -28.38
N THR A 402 -10.64 -13.34 -27.87
CA THR A 402 -9.41 -14.04 -27.48
C THR A 402 -9.43 -15.49 -27.95
N THR A 403 -8.26 -16.01 -28.30
CA THR A 403 -8.02 -17.43 -28.52
C THR A 403 -7.24 -17.97 -27.33
N LEU A 404 -7.83 -18.96 -26.66
CA LEU A 404 -7.18 -19.77 -25.65
C LEU A 404 -6.49 -20.95 -26.32
N THR A 405 -5.26 -21.22 -25.88
CA THR A 405 -4.47 -22.39 -26.30
C THR A 405 -4.17 -23.24 -25.06
N ALA A 406 -4.59 -24.49 -25.09
CA ALA A 406 -4.27 -25.51 -24.10
C ALA A 406 -3.02 -26.28 -24.57
N THR A 407 -1.86 -25.98 -23.99
CA THR A 407 -0.60 -26.69 -24.28
C THR A 407 -0.37 -27.76 -23.20
N PRO A 408 -0.45 -29.07 -23.53
CA PRO A 408 -0.16 -30.13 -22.57
C PRO A 408 1.29 -30.05 -22.07
N ALA A 409 1.54 -30.53 -20.85
CA ALA A 409 2.89 -30.73 -20.36
C ALA A 409 3.53 -31.96 -21.01
N ASP A 410 4.85 -32.11 -20.88
CA ASP A 410 5.53 -33.32 -21.33
C ASP A 410 4.95 -34.56 -20.66
N GLY A 411 4.71 -35.60 -21.46
CA GLY A 411 4.00 -36.81 -21.07
C GLY A 411 2.46 -36.71 -21.03
N PHE A 412 1.87 -35.53 -21.20
CA PHE A 412 0.41 -35.34 -21.22
C PHE A 412 -0.12 -35.04 -22.63
N GLN A 413 -1.44 -35.17 -22.81
CA GLN A 413 -2.16 -34.82 -24.02
C GLN A 413 -3.43 -34.04 -23.67
N PHE A 414 -3.85 -33.16 -24.58
CA PHE A 414 -5.12 -32.44 -24.45
C PHE A 414 -6.28 -33.41 -24.68
N ALA A 415 -7.23 -33.48 -23.75
CA ALA A 415 -8.38 -34.38 -23.81
C ALA A 415 -9.68 -33.66 -24.22
N SER A 416 -9.99 -32.52 -23.58
CA SER A 416 -11.21 -31.77 -23.87
C SER A 416 -11.21 -30.35 -23.29
N TRP A 417 -12.04 -29.50 -23.88
CA TRP A 417 -12.49 -28.25 -23.26
C TRP A 417 -13.84 -28.46 -22.55
N GLY A 418 -14.10 -27.64 -21.53
CA GLY A 418 -15.38 -27.47 -20.86
C GLY A 418 -15.73 -25.99 -20.66
N GLY A 419 -16.90 -25.73 -20.05
CA GLY A 419 -17.45 -24.38 -19.92
C GLY A 419 -17.77 -23.75 -21.28
N ALA A 420 -17.48 -22.45 -21.44
CA ALA A 420 -17.72 -21.72 -22.70
C ALA A 420 -16.97 -22.30 -23.92
N CYS A 421 -15.94 -23.11 -23.71
CA CYS A 421 -15.15 -23.76 -24.77
C CYS A 421 -15.60 -25.20 -25.13
N ALA A 422 -16.62 -25.76 -24.48
CA ALA A 422 -16.99 -27.18 -24.59
C ALA A 422 -17.31 -27.68 -26.02
N SER A 423 -17.66 -26.78 -26.93
CA SER A 423 -17.87 -27.07 -28.36
C SER A 423 -16.57 -27.41 -29.10
N SER A 424 -15.42 -26.82 -28.72
CA SER A 424 -14.15 -27.08 -29.40
C SER A 424 -13.63 -28.50 -29.13
N LYS A 425 -13.13 -29.14 -30.18
CA LYS A 425 -12.54 -30.50 -30.17
C LYS A 425 -11.04 -30.49 -30.46
N VAL A 426 -10.42 -29.31 -30.47
CA VAL A 426 -8.98 -29.10 -30.68
C VAL A 426 -8.38 -28.33 -29.50
N ALA A 427 -7.06 -28.33 -29.38
CA ALA A 427 -6.33 -27.68 -28.29
C ALA A 427 -6.45 -26.14 -28.26
N THR A 428 -7.18 -25.53 -29.21
CA THR A 428 -7.51 -24.10 -29.23
C THR A 428 -9.02 -23.87 -29.07
N CYS A 429 -9.38 -22.72 -28.51
CA CYS A 429 -10.76 -22.25 -28.38
C CYS A 429 -10.80 -20.73 -28.54
N SER A 430 -11.64 -20.21 -29.44
CA SER A 430 -11.84 -18.77 -29.61
C SER A 430 -13.18 -18.34 -29.01
N LEU A 431 -13.16 -17.27 -28.21
CA LEU A 431 -14.34 -16.72 -27.55
C LEU A 431 -14.29 -15.18 -27.52
N THR A 432 -15.47 -14.55 -27.38
CA THR A 432 -15.60 -13.10 -27.27
C THR A 432 -16.27 -12.74 -25.95
N MET A 433 -15.72 -11.75 -25.24
CA MET A 433 -16.16 -11.38 -23.89
C MET A 433 -17.42 -10.52 -23.92
N GLY A 434 -18.60 -11.16 -23.94
CA GLY A 434 -19.91 -10.51 -23.79
C GLY A 434 -20.48 -10.50 -22.37
N ALA A 435 -19.95 -11.39 -21.50
CA ALA A 435 -20.23 -11.51 -20.08
C ALA A 435 -19.04 -12.21 -19.39
N ASN A 436 -19.07 -12.35 -18.06
CA ASN A 436 -18.14 -13.22 -17.33
C ASN A 436 -18.24 -14.66 -17.86
N GLN A 437 -17.11 -15.31 -18.12
CA GLN A 437 -17.05 -16.63 -18.72
C GLN A 437 -16.10 -17.55 -17.95
N ALA A 438 -16.50 -18.81 -17.81
CA ALA A 438 -15.69 -19.86 -17.23
C ALA A 438 -15.38 -20.92 -18.29
N VAL A 439 -14.13 -21.39 -18.32
CA VAL A 439 -13.64 -22.45 -19.21
C VAL A 439 -12.83 -23.46 -18.40
N SER A 440 -12.79 -24.71 -18.87
CA SER A 440 -11.87 -25.70 -18.32
C SER A 440 -11.10 -26.42 -19.44
N ALA A 441 -9.82 -26.70 -19.24
CA ALA A 441 -9.06 -27.61 -20.09
C ALA A 441 -8.71 -28.87 -19.30
N SER A 442 -9.02 -30.04 -19.87
CA SER A 442 -8.62 -31.32 -19.33
C SER A 442 -7.42 -31.88 -20.10
N PHE A 443 -6.39 -32.25 -19.37
CA PHE A 443 -5.19 -32.92 -19.86
C PHE A 443 -5.14 -34.33 -19.26
N THR A 444 -5.08 -35.36 -20.08
CA THR A 444 -4.84 -36.73 -19.63
C THR A 444 -3.36 -37.07 -19.76
N GLU A 445 -2.84 -37.90 -18.85
CA GLU A 445 -1.51 -38.49 -19.06
C GLU A 445 -1.60 -39.40 -20.30
N LYS A 446 -0.60 -39.32 -21.19
CA LYS A 446 -0.53 -40.23 -22.34
C LYS A 446 -0.31 -41.67 -21.83
N PRO A 447 -0.81 -42.70 -22.55
CA PRO A 447 -0.55 -44.09 -22.19
C PRO A 447 0.95 -44.36 -21.99
N LYS A 448 1.30 -45.12 -20.95
CA LYS A 448 2.67 -45.60 -20.73
C LYS A 448 2.79 -47.03 -21.23
N TYR A 449 3.91 -47.33 -21.88
CA TYR A 449 4.23 -48.64 -22.44
C TYR A 449 5.55 -49.14 -21.89
N THR A 450 5.57 -50.41 -21.49
CA THR A 450 6.77 -51.06 -20.97
C THR A 450 7.73 -51.39 -22.10
N LEU A 451 8.95 -50.87 -22.02
CA LEU A 451 10.11 -51.42 -22.73
C LEU A 451 10.79 -52.43 -21.81
N THR A 452 10.92 -53.67 -22.27
CA THR A 452 11.77 -54.68 -21.64
C THR A 452 13.11 -54.68 -22.35
N VAL A 453 14.21 -54.57 -21.62
CA VAL A 453 15.56 -54.72 -22.18
C VAL A 453 16.25 -55.88 -21.48
N ALA A 454 16.86 -56.77 -22.24
CA ALA A 454 17.64 -57.91 -21.75
C ALA A 454 19.04 -57.93 -22.36
N THR A 455 19.98 -58.58 -21.67
CA THR A 455 21.27 -58.97 -22.24
C THR A 455 21.31 -60.49 -22.41
N GLY A 456 21.83 -60.97 -23.55
CA GLY A 456 21.98 -62.39 -23.85
C GLY A 456 23.36 -62.71 -24.45
N GLY A 457 23.54 -63.98 -24.82
CA GLY A 457 24.83 -64.50 -25.30
C GLY A 457 25.72 -65.01 -24.16
N THR A 458 27.03 -65.04 -24.39
CA THR A 458 28.03 -65.63 -23.47
C THR A 458 28.98 -64.62 -22.84
N GLY A 459 29.01 -63.38 -23.35
CA GLY A 459 29.83 -62.29 -22.82
C GLY A 459 29.09 -61.43 -21.82
N SER A 460 29.82 -60.76 -20.94
CA SER A 460 29.26 -59.69 -20.10
C SER A 460 29.09 -58.40 -20.90
N GLY A 461 28.12 -57.58 -20.50
CA GLY A 461 27.87 -56.28 -21.11
C GLY A 461 26.72 -55.58 -20.40
N THR A 462 26.56 -54.30 -20.67
CA THR A 462 25.44 -53.49 -20.16
C THR A 462 24.71 -52.82 -21.31
N VAL A 463 23.43 -52.56 -21.11
CA VAL A 463 22.66 -51.67 -21.99
C VAL A 463 22.30 -50.41 -21.23
N ALA A 464 22.79 -49.27 -21.72
CA ALA A 464 22.42 -47.96 -21.20
C ALA A 464 21.32 -47.36 -22.09
N ILE A 465 20.30 -46.77 -21.47
CA ILE A 465 19.36 -45.90 -22.18
C ILE A 465 20.04 -44.54 -22.38
N ALA A 466 20.55 -44.31 -23.58
CA ALA A 466 21.30 -43.11 -23.95
C ALA A 466 20.39 -41.88 -24.10
N SER A 467 19.12 -42.09 -24.50
CA SER A 467 18.11 -41.03 -24.57
C SER A 467 16.70 -41.62 -24.39
N PRO A 468 15.82 -41.03 -23.56
CA PRO A 468 16.15 -40.06 -22.51
C PRO A 468 17.06 -40.72 -21.46
N ALA A 469 18.12 -40.03 -21.03
CA ALA A 469 19.18 -40.61 -20.20
C ALA A 469 18.61 -41.36 -18.98
N GLY A 470 18.86 -42.67 -18.91
CA GLY A 470 18.11 -43.58 -18.04
C GLY A 470 18.87 -44.86 -17.69
N LEU A 471 18.13 -45.80 -17.11
CA LEU A 471 18.64 -46.98 -16.39
C LEU A 471 19.79 -47.71 -17.13
N ASN A 472 20.87 -47.99 -16.39
CA ASN A 472 21.90 -48.94 -16.83
C ASN A 472 21.42 -50.35 -16.52
N CYS A 473 21.06 -51.10 -17.56
CA CYS A 473 20.53 -52.45 -17.45
C CYS A 473 21.66 -53.48 -17.49
N GLY A 474 21.69 -54.34 -16.47
CA GLY A 474 22.41 -55.62 -16.49
C GLY A 474 21.56 -56.71 -17.18
N ALA A 475 21.52 -57.91 -16.59
CA ALA A 475 20.88 -59.10 -17.15
C ALA A 475 19.49 -58.85 -17.79
N SER A 476 18.61 -58.14 -17.09
CA SER A 476 17.39 -57.54 -17.67
C SER A 476 16.89 -56.36 -16.85
N CYS A 477 16.04 -55.54 -17.47
CA CYS A 477 15.31 -54.45 -16.85
C CYS A 477 13.98 -54.22 -17.58
N THR A 478 13.05 -53.54 -16.91
CA THR A 478 11.83 -53.00 -17.53
C THR A 478 11.68 -51.53 -17.15
N GLN A 479 11.33 -50.68 -18.13
CA GLN A 479 11.02 -49.28 -17.87
C GLN A 479 9.77 -48.86 -18.65
N ASN A 480 8.85 -48.18 -17.97
CA ASN A 480 7.65 -47.63 -18.57
C ASN A 480 7.97 -46.26 -19.19
N PHE A 481 7.81 -46.16 -20.50
CA PHE A 481 7.97 -44.94 -21.27
C PHE A 481 6.62 -44.41 -21.74
N THR A 482 6.49 -43.11 -21.81
CA THR A 482 5.24 -42.46 -22.24
C THR A 482 5.06 -42.57 -23.76
N SER A 483 3.82 -42.69 -24.23
CA SER A 483 3.50 -42.89 -25.65
C SER A 483 4.13 -41.81 -26.54
N GLY A 484 4.89 -42.27 -27.54
CA GLY A 484 5.65 -41.43 -28.46
C GLY A 484 7.08 -41.10 -28.01
N THR A 485 7.53 -41.50 -26.81
CA THR A 485 8.94 -41.40 -26.45
C THR A 485 9.80 -42.27 -27.38
N VAL A 486 10.83 -41.66 -27.95
CA VAL A 486 11.88 -42.36 -28.70
C VAL A 486 12.98 -42.73 -27.70
N VAL A 487 13.25 -44.03 -27.57
CA VAL A 487 14.24 -44.59 -26.65
C VAL A 487 15.45 -45.07 -27.44
N THR A 488 16.62 -44.49 -27.21
CA THR A 488 17.88 -44.95 -27.81
C THR A 488 18.67 -45.77 -26.80
N LEU A 489 19.02 -47.00 -27.17
CA LEU A 489 19.79 -47.95 -26.37
C LEU A 489 21.20 -48.11 -26.95
N ASN A 490 22.20 -47.98 -26.09
CA ASN A 490 23.60 -48.25 -26.40
C ASN A 490 24.07 -49.49 -25.63
N ALA A 491 24.69 -50.44 -26.35
CA ALA A 491 25.31 -51.61 -25.77
C ALA A 491 26.79 -51.33 -25.49
N ALA A 492 27.22 -51.49 -24.24
CA ALA A 492 28.62 -51.44 -23.84
C ALA A 492 29.09 -52.87 -23.52
N PRO A 493 30.01 -53.46 -24.31
CA PRO A 493 30.61 -54.74 -23.96
C PRO A 493 31.38 -54.63 -22.64
N GLY A 494 31.40 -55.71 -21.86
CA GLY A 494 32.34 -55.84 -20.75
C GLY A 494 33.79 -55.83 -21.25
N THR A 495 34.74 -55.61 -20.34
CA THR A 495 36.19 -55.55 -20.63
C THR A 495 36.76 -56.82 -21.28
N SER A 496 36.03 -57.94 -21.19
CA SER A 496 36.36 -59.24 -21.79
C SER A 496 35.18 -59.81 -22.60
N ALA A 497 34.49 -58.95 -23.35
CA ALA A 497 33.43 -59.33 -24.27
C ALA A 497 33.39 -58.46 -25.54
N SER A 498 32.61 -58.89 -26.53
CA SER A 498 32.29 -58.14 -27.74
C SER A 498 30.78 -58.07 -27.94
N PHE A 499 30.26 -56.94 -28.44
CA PHE A 499 28.83 -56.80 -28.74
C PHE A 499 28.52 -57.47 -30.09
N SER A 500 27.57 -58.41 -30.08
CA SER A 500 27.20 -59.25 -31.23
C SER A 500 25.97 -58.73 -31.98
N GLY A 501 25.15 -57.87 -31.38
CA GLY A 501 24.01 -57.21 -32.02
C GLY A 501 22.70 -57.23 -31.22
N TRP A 502 21.73 -56.45 -31.69
CA TRP A 502 20.38 -56.34 -31.13
C TRP A 502 19.40 -57.32 -31.77
N SER A 503 18.36 -57.68 -31.02
CA SER A 503 17.19 -58.40 -31.48
C SER A 503 15.92 -57.94 -30.74
N GLY A 504 14.74 -58.25 -31.28
CA GLY A 504 13.44 -57.78 -30.76
C GLY A 504 12.93 -56.56 -31.53
N ALA A 505 12.53 -55.51 -30.82
CA ALA A 505 11.98 -54.27 -31.38
C ALA A 505 13.01 -53.41 -32.16
N CYS A 506 14.29 -53.80 -32.16
CA CYS A 506 15.35 -53.25 -33.00
C CYS A 506 16.36 -54.37 -33.35
N THR A 507 17.15 -54.19 -34.41
CA THR A 507 18.11 -55.18 -34.92
C THR A 507 19.40 -54.53 -35.42
N GLY A 508 20.45 -55.33 -35.58
CA GLY A 508 21.76 -54.88 -36.11
C GLY A 508 22.78 -54.55 -35.01
N THR A 509 23.89 -53.91 -35.37
CA THR A 509 25.06 -53.68 -34.48
C THR A 509 25.33 -52.21 -34.14
N GLY A 510 24.59 -51.26 -34.70
CA GLY A 510 24.65 -49.84 -34.35
C GLY A 510 23.91 -49.51 -33.04
N ALA A 511 23.65 -48.23 -32.78
CA ALA A 511 22.75 -47.82 -31.69
C ALA A 511 21.31 -48.28 -31.99
N CYS A 512 20.66 -48.93 -31.03
CA CYS A 512 19.26 -49.33 -31.16
C CYS A 512 18.34 -48.14 -30.86
N THR A 513 17.26 -47.97 -31.60
CA THR A 513 16.24 -46.94 -31.31
C THR A 513 14.84 -47.53 -31.44
N VAL A 514 14.01 -47.30 -30.43
CA VAL A 514 12.64 -47.83 -30.32
C VAL A 514 11.68 -46.68 -30.02
N THR A 515 10.67 -46.47 -30.88
CA THR A 515 9.60 -45.51 -30.62
C THR A 515 8.46 -46.20 -29.87
N MET A 516 8.16 -45.75 -28.66
CA MET A 516 7.23 -46.41 -27.76
C MET A 516 5.77 -46.06 -28.09
N SER A 517 5.21 -46.77 -29.07
CA SER A 517 3.78 -46.73 -29.46
C SER A 517 2.94 -47.86 -28.86
N GLN A 518 3.61 -48.89 -28.33
CA GLN A 518 3.04 -50.07 -27.66
C GLN A 518 4.13 -50.69 -26.75
N ALA A 519 3.79 -51.72 -25.97
CA ALA A 519 4.79 -52.49 -25.22
C ALA A 519 5.78 -53.17 -26.19
N ALA A 520 7.06 -53.20 -25.81
CA ALA A 520 8.16 -53.61 -26.66
C ALA A 520 9.25 -54.36 -25.85
N SER A 521 10.04 -55.20 -26.53
CA SER A 521 11.16 -55.93 -25.94
C SER A 521 12.38 -55.88 -26.84
N VAL A 522 13.56 -55.70 -26.26
CA VAL A 522 14.87 -55.67 -26.94
C VAL A 522 15.87 -56.55 -26.19
N THR A 523 16.69 -57.31 -26.91
CA THR A 523 17.81 -58.07 -26.35
C THR A 523 19.12 -57.68 -27.01
N ALA A 524 20.11 -57.28 -26.21
CA ALA A 524 21.50 -57.08 -26.63
C ALA A 524 22.30 -58.38 -26.44
N SER A 525 22.84 -58.93 -27.52
CA SER A 525 23.69 -60.12 -27.45
C SER A 525 25.17 -59.74 -27.33
N PHE A 526 25.89 -60.37 -26.40
CA PHE A 526 27.33 -60.23 -26.22
C PHE A 526 28.03 -61.59 -26.28
N ALA A 527 29.22 -61.65 -26.87
CA ALA A 527 30.06 -62.85 -26.93
C ALA A 527 31.33 -62.66 -26.10
N SER A 528 31.66 -63.63 -25.25
CA SER A 528 32.85 -63.55 -24.39
C SER A 528 34.14 -63.54 -25.22
N THR A 529 35.12 -62.74 -24.78
CA THR A 529 36.52 -62.80 -25.21
C THR A 529 37.45 -63.22 -24.07
N ALA A 530 36.92 -63.49 -22.87
CA ALA A 530 37.65 -64.10 -21.77
C ALA A 530 37.94 -65.59 -22.04
N PRO A 531 39.08 -66.13 -21.57
CA PRO A 531 39.16 -67.56 -21.26
C PRO A 531 38.11 -67.91 -20.20
N ALA A 532 37.62 -69.15 -20.19
CA ALA A 532 36.56 -69.58 -19.29
C ALA A 532 36.98 -69.46 -17.81
N ASP A 533 36.07 -68.95 -16.98
CA ASP A 533 36.30 -68.91 -15.54
C ASP A 533 36.33 -70.34 -14.98
N SER A 534 37.36 -70.60 -14.19
CA SER A 534 37.68 -71.92 -13.62
C SER A 534 37.99 -71.82 -12.11
N THR A 535 37.68 -70.67 -11.50
CA THR A 535 37.89 -70.41 -10.07
C THR A 535 36.70 -70.95 -9.27
N PRO A 536 36.87 -71.93 -8.37
CA PRO A 536 35.73 -72.44 -7.60
C PRO A 536 35.37 -71.52 -6.43
N PRO A 537 34.07 -71.35 -6.11
CA PRO A 537 33.65 -70.54 -4.99
C PRO A 537 34.12 -71.12 -3.65
N THR A 538 34.41 -70.24 -2.70
CA THR A 538 34.84 -70.57 -1.33
C THR A 538 33.98 -69.81 -0.32
N VAL A 539 33.92 -70.26 0.94
CA VAL A 539 33.11 -69.60 1.99
C VAL A 539 33.96 -68.63 2.81
N SER A 540 33.72 -67.33 2.60
CA SER A 540 34.42 -66.21 3.24
C SER A 540 33.98 -65.99 4.69
N SER A 541 32.70 -66.14 5.03
CA SER A 541 32.19 -65.97 6.39
C SER A 541 30.99 -66.88 6.71
N THR A 542 30.66 -67.03 8.00
CA THR A 542 29.56 -67.87 8.50
C THR A 542 28.96 -67.27 9.78
N THR A 543 27.63 -67.22 9.86
CA THR A 543 26.87 -66.88 11.08
C THR A 543 25.89 -68.04 11.40
N PRO A 544 25.83 -68.58 12.62
CA PRO A 544 26.72 -68.34 13.75
C PRO A 544 28.19 -68.63 13.40
N ALA A 545 29.12 -67.94 14.07
CA ALA A 545 30.54 -68.15 13.88
C ALA A 545 30.95 -69.58 14.30
N SER A 546 32.05 -70.09 13.72
CA SER A 546 32.62 -71.38 14.13
C SER A 546 33.03 -71.35 15.61
N GLY A 547 32.51 -72.29 16.40
CA GLY A 547 32.70 -72.33 17.85
C GLY A 547 31.79 -71.38 18.64
N GLY A 548 30.82 -70.71 18.00
CA GLY A 548 29.88 -69.83 18.68
C GLY A 548 29.08 -70.55 19.77
N THR A 549 28.92 -69.93 20.93
CA THR A 549 28.18 -70.46 22.09
C THR A 549 27.04 -69.52 22.49
N SER A 550 26.12 -70.01 23.32
CA SER A 550 24.95 -69.24 23.79
C SER A 550 24.01 -68.77 22.66
N ILE A 551 24.03 -69.46 21.51
CA ILE A 551 23.26 -69.04 20.33
C ILE A 551 21.76 -69.26 20.57
N GLY A 552 20.92 -68.26 20.29
CA GLY A 552 19.46 -68.37 20.44
C GLY A 552 18.85 -69.47 19.57
N ILE A 553 17.89 -70.23 20.10
CA ILE A 553 17.29 -71.39 19.42
C ILE A 553 16.50 -71.06 18.15
N ALA A 554 16.16 -69.78 17.92
CA ALA A 554 15.54 -69.30 16.68
C ALA A 554 16.56 -68.86 15.61
N THR A 555 17.86 -69.13 15.80
CA THR A 555 18.92 -68.72 14.86
C THR A 555 18.76 -69.32 13.47
N THR A 556 19.16 -68.56 12.46
CA THR A 556 19.36 -69.01 11.08
C THR A 556 20.84 -69.24 10.82
N VAL A 557 21.19 -70.09 9.85
CA VAL A 557 22.56 -70.25 9.37
C VAL A 557 22.77 -69.41 8.11
N SER A 558 23.64 -68.40 8.17
CA SER A 558 24.03 -67.54 7.06
C SER A 558 25.47 -67.81 6.63
N VAL A 559 25.73 -67.69 5.33
CA VAL A 559 27.00 -68.01 4.67
C VAL A 559 27.26 -66.96 3.59
N SER A 560 28.45 -66.35 3.60
CA SER A 560 28.96 -65.55 2.48
C SER A 560 30.06 -66.30 1.73
N PHE A 561 30.10 -66.13 0.42
CA PHE A 561 31.05 -66.75 -0.49
C PHE A 561 32.12 -65.74 -0.97
N SER A 562 33.14 -66.21 -1.69
CA SER A 562 34.13 -65.36 -2.39
C SER A 562 33.54 -64.56 -3.54
N GLU A 563 32.44 -65.06 -4.13
CA GLU A 563 31.83 -64.57 -5.36
C GLU A 563 30.35 -64.95 -5.45
N ALA A 564 29.69 -64.58 -6.55
CA ALA A 564 28.28 -64.88 -6.78
C ALA A 564 28.06 -66.39 -7.06
N VAL A 565 27.21 -67.03 -6.26
CA VAL A 565 26.84 -68.43 -6.42
C VAL A 565 25.56 -68.59 -7.24
N ASN A 566 25.48 -69.65 -8.04
CA ASN A 566 24.26 -70.02 -8.74
C ASN A 566 23.23 -70.55 -7.74
N CYS A 567 22.30 -69.69 -7.33
CA CYS A 567 21.30 -70.00 -6.33
C CYS A 567 20.38 -71.20 -6.66
N SER A 568 20.30 -71.67 -7.91
CA SER A 568 19.59 -72.93 -8.21
C SER A 568 20.30 -74.17 -7.64
N THR A 569 21.62 -74.06 -7.36
CA THR A 569 22.44 -75.09 -6.71
C THR A 569 22.45 -74.97 -5.19
N VAL A 570 21.85 -73.91 -4.63
CA VAL A 570 21.86 -73.57 -3.20
C VAL A 570 20.50 -73.94 -2.60
N THR A 571 20.42 -75.14 -2.05
CA THR A 571 19.18 -75.78 -1.58
C THR A 571 19.39 -76.38 -0.18
N SER A 572 18.35 -76.89 0.46
CA SER A 572 18.44 -77.54 1.78
C SER A 572 19.28 -78.83 1.81
N THR A 573 19.77 -79.33 0.67
CA THR A 573 20.77 -80.42 0.61
C THR A 573 22.21 -79.94 0.45
N SER A 574 22.42 -78.69 0.03
CA SER A 574 23.74 -78.09 -0.23
C SER A 574 24.12 -76.97 0.75
N LEU A 575 23.15 -76.39 1.47
CA LEU A 575 23.32 -75.56 2.65
C LEU A 575 22.32 -76.00 3.73
N GLY A 576 22.79 -76.26 4.96
CA GLY A 576 21.89 -76.53 6.08
C GLY A 576 22.56 -76.91 7.39
N ILE A 577 21.75 -77.28 8.38
CA ILE A 577 22.19 -77.85 9.66
C ILE A 577 21.93 -79.35 9.64
N SER A 578 22.93 -80.16 10.01
CA SER A 578 22.80 -81.63 10.02
C SER A 578 21.66 -82.08 10.94
N GLY A 579 20.76 -82.91 10.41
CA GLY A 579 19.60 -83.45 11.13
C GLY A 579 18.42 -82.49 11.33
N VAL A 580 18.47 -81.25 10.82
CA VAL A 580 17.42 -80.22 10.99
C VAL A 580 16.74 -79.94 9.65
N SER A 581 15.41 -79.94 9.62
CA SER A 581 14.64 -79.50 8.46
C SER A 581 14.52 -77.97 8.41
N GLY A 582 14.51 -77.41 7.21
CA GLY A 582 14.49 -75.96 7.00
C GLY A 582 14.41 -75.56 5.54
N THR A 583 14.24 -74.26 5.31
CA THR A 583 14.22 -73.65 3.97
C THR A 583 15.54 -72.92 3.70
N VAL A 584 15.89 -72.77 2.43
CA VAL A 584 17.08 -72.02 2.00
C VAL A 584 16.66 -70.84 1.13
N SER A 585 17.32 -69.70 1.35
CA SER A 585 17.27 -68.53 0.47
C SER A 585 18.69 -68.15 0.05
N CYS A 586 18.85 -67.62 -1.15
CA CYS A 586 20.15 -67.27 -1.73
C CYS A 586 20.01 -66.00 -2.57
N SER A 587 21.03 -65.15 -2.53
CA SER A 587 21.12 -63.94 -3.36
C SER A 587 22.59 -63.54 -3.54
N GLY A 588 23.03 -63.46 -4.80
CA GLY A 588 24.41 -63.09 -5.14
C GLY A 588 25.44 -64.02 -4.48
N SER A 589 26.29 -63.46 -3.63
CA SER A 589 27.35 -64.18 -2.89
C SER A 589 26.94 -64.60 -1.48
N THR A 590 25.65 -64.59 -1.11
CA THR A 590 25.18 -64.94 0.24
C THR A 590 23.99 -65.89 0.22
N ALA A 591 23.97 -66.83 1.17
CA ALA A 591 22.90 -67.81 1.34
C ALA A 591 22.55 -68.04 2.81
N ILE A 592 21.27 -68.28 3.10
CA ILE A 592 20.72 -68.42 4.45
C ILE A 592 19.81 -69.65 4.53
N PHE A 593 20.08 -70.55 5.47
CA PHE A 593 19.21 -71.64 5.90
C PHE A 593 18.41 -71.24 7.14
N THR A 594 17.10 -71.39 7.08
CA THR A 594 16.15 -71.11 8.18
C THR A 594 15.56 -72.43 8.68
N PRO A 595 15.82 -72.84 9.94
CA PRO A 595 15.17 -73.99 10.55
C PRO A 595 13.65 -73.90 10.51
N ALA A 596 12.96 -75.00 10.18
CA ALA A 596 11.50 -75.07 10.11
C ALA A 596 10.83 -75.06 11.51
N ALA A 597 11.59 -75.40 12.54
CA ALA A 597 11.25 -75.29 13.95
C ALA A 597 12.48 -74.77 14.72
N SER A 598 12.26 -74.20 15.90
CA SER A 598 13.37 -73.78 16.77
C SER A 598 14.26 -74.97 17.14
N LEU A 599 15.56 -74.71 17.23
CA LEU A 599 16.57 -75.68 17.64
C LEU A 599 16.38 -76.12 19.10
N ALA A 600 16.93 -77.28 19.45
CA ALA A 600 17.03 -77.68 20.85
C ALA A 600 18.02 -76.79 21.60
N TYR A 601 17.77 -76.54 22.88
CA TYR A 601 18.68 -75.83 23.78
C TYR A 601 19.90 -76.68 24.17
N ALA A 602 20.98 -76.04 24.65
CA ALA A 602 22.23 -76.64 25.11
C ALA A 602 22.87 -77.63 24.13
N THR A 603 22.56 -77.51 22.83
CA THR A 603 22.84 -78.52 21.81
C THR A 603 23.87 -77.99 20.83
N SER A 604 24.93 -78.77 20.61
CA SER A 604 25.91 -78.50 19.55
C SER A 604 25.33 -78.92 18.21
N TYR A 605 25.14 -77.95 17.32
CA TYR A 605 24.68 -78.14 15.95
C TYR A 605 25.84 -77.96 14.96
N THR A 606 25.92 -78.84 13.97
CA THR A 606 26.88 -78.73 12.87
C THR A 606 26.17 -78.21 11.62
N ALA A 607 26.55 -77.01 11.21
CA ALA A 607 26.16 -76.42 9.94
C ALA A 607 27.13 -76.88 8.83
N GLN A 608 26.64 -76.94 7.59
CA GLN A 608 27.42 -77.37 6.44
C GLN A 608 27.04 -76.65 5.14
N VAL A 609 28.05 -76.46 4.29
CA VAL A 609 27.93 -76.19 2.86
C VAL A 609 28.63 -77.31 2.10
N THR A 610 27.95 -77.92 1.12
CA THR A 610 28.51 -79.04 0.34
C THR A 610 29.12 -78.58 -0.97
N THR A 611 29.92 -79.45 -1.60
CA THR A 611 30.50 -79.21 -2.94
C THR A 611 29.46 -79.11 -4.06
N ALA A 612 28.16 -79.29 -3.78
CA ALA A 612 27.10 -79.13 -4.76
C ALA A 612 26.79 -77.67 -5.09
N VAL A 613 27.19 -76.71 -4.23
CA VAL A 613 27.10 -75.28 -4.54
C VAL A 613 28.08 -74.92 -5.65
N LYS A 614 27.62 -74.15 -6.64
CA LYS A 614 28.40 -73.68 -7.79
C LYS A 614 28.41 -72.16 -7.91
N ASP A 615 29.40 -71.63 -8.59
CA ASP A 615 29.38 -70.25 -9.12
C ASP A 615 28.41 -70.12 -10.32
N LEU A 616 28.41 -68.96 -10.98
CA LEU A 616 27.64 -68.71 -12.20
C LEU A 616 28.27 -69.32 -13.47
N ALA A 617 29.55 -69.70 -13.47
CA ALA A 617 30.24 -70.34 -14.58
C ALA A 617 30.03 -71.87 -14.63
N GLY A 618 29.64 -72.46 -13.49
CA GLY A 618 29.41 -73.90 -13.29
C GLY A 618 30.47 -74.61 -12.45
N ASN A 619 31.49 -73.92 -11.94
CA ASN A 619 32.52 -74.53 -11.08
C ASN A 619 31.91 -74.85 -9.71
N ALA A 620 32.12 -76.09 -9.26
CA ALA A 620 31.63 -76.58 -7.98
C ALA A 620 32.65 -76.25 -6.87
N MET A 621 32.16 -75.82 -5.69
CA MET A 621 33.02 -75.55 -4.52
C MET A 621 34.06 -76.65 -4.33
N ALA A 622 35.35 -76.27 -4.28
CA ALA A 622 36.46 -77.25 -4.29
C ALA A 622 36.49 -78.18 -3.05
N ALA A 623 35.93 -77.73 -1.92
CA ALA A 623 35.77 -78.53 -0.72
C ALA A 623 34.48 -78.12 0.02
N ALA A 624 33.82 -79.09 0.65
CA ALA A 624 32.71 -78.82 1.57
C ALA A 624 33.25 -78.15 2.85
N LYS A 625 32.46 -77.24 3.44
CA LYS A 625 32.79 -76.58 4.72
C LYS A 625 31.74 -76.95 5.76
N SER A 626 32.18 -77.50 6.88
CA SER A 626 31.34 -77.68 8.07
C SER A 626 31.92 -76.90 9.25
N TRP A 627 31.04 -76.47 10.15
CA TRP A 627 31.40 -75.84 11.42
C TRP A 627 30.31 -76.10 12.45
N SER A 628 30.66 -75.99 13.73
CA SER A 628 29.71 -76.23 14.82
C SER A 628 29.48 -74.97 15.65
N PHE A 629 28.27 -74.85 16.18
CA PHE A 629 27.87 -73.84 17.16
C PHE A 629 26.96 -74.48 18.21
N THR A 630 26.94 -73.93 19.43
CA THR A 630 26.17 -74.47 20.55
C THR A 630 25.06 -73.49 20.93
N THR A 631 23.82 -73.98 20.94
CA THR A 631 22.67 -73.18 21.39
C THR A 631 22.76 -72.88 22.89
N GLY A 632 22.16 -71.75 23.31
CA GLY A 632 22.06 -71.38 24.72
C GLY A 632 21.39 -72.46 25.56
N ALA A 633 21.72 -72.49 26.85
CA ALA A 633 21.05 -73.38 27.79
C ALA A 633 19.54 -73.12 27.81
N ALA A 634 18.75 -74.15 28.14
CA ALA A 634 17.31 -73.97 28.24
C ALA A 634 16.98 -72.93 29.33
N PRO A 635 15.93 -72.12 29.13
CA PRO A 635 15.20 -71.48 30.21
C PRO A 635 14.90 -72.48 31.32
N VAL A 636 15.75 -72.49 32.35
CA VAL A 636 15.62 -73.42 33.46
C VAL A 636 14.38 -73.00 34.24
N ALA A 637 13.30 -73.77 34.13
CA ALA A 637 12.08 -73.56 34.91
C ALA A 637 12.43 -73.56 36.41
N GLY A 638 12.15 -72.46 37.11
CA GLY A 638 12.56 -72.27 38.51
C GLY A 638 14.04 -71.94 38.74
N GLY A 639 14.83 -71.69 37.69
CA GLY A 639 16.23 -71.30 37.80
C GLY A 639 16.39 -69.89 38.36
N ALA A 640 16.51 -69.76 39.67
CA ALA A 640 16.57 -68.47 40.35
C ALA A 640 17.76 -67.59 39.89
N PHE A 641 17.54 -66.28 39.80
CA PHE A 641 18.57 -65.27 39.54
C PHE A 641 18.13 -63.90 40.04
N SER A 642 19.01 -62.91 39.93
CA SER A 642 18.72 -61.53 40.28
C SER A 642 19.25 -60.59 39.20
N PHE A 643 18.56 -59.48 38.96
CA PHE A 643 19.04 -58.40 38.10
C PHE A 643 18.72 -57.04 38.72
N MET A 644 19.28 -55.98 38.16
CA MET A 644 19.08 -54.61 38.64
C MET A 644 18.61 -53.69 37.51
N ALA A 645 17.93 -52.61 37.86
CA ALA A 645 17.51 -51.57 36.92
C ALA A 645 17.60 -50.19 37.57
N TYR A 646 18.02 -49.18 36.81
CA TYR A 646 18.03 -47.77 37.20
C TYR A 646 18.03 -46.91 35.93
N GLY A 647 17.46 -45.70 35.96
CA GLY A 647 17.46 -44.79 34.81
C GLY A 647 18.01 -43.41 35.16
N ASP A 648 18.27 -42.59 34.14
CA ASP A 648 18.43 -41.14 34.26
C ASP A 648 19.67 -40.78 35.12
N SER A 649 20.80 -41.38 34.75
CA SER A 649 22.09 -41.24 35.44
C SER A 649 22.90 -40.01 35.01
N ARG A 650 22.42 -39.26 34.01
CA ARG A 650 23.03 -38.00 33.57
C ARG A 650 23.05 -36.94 34.68
N SER A 651 23.87 -35.90 34.53
CA SER A 651 24.05 -34.90 35.58
C SER A 651 23.02 -33.80 35.50
N GLY A 652 21.85 -34.00 36.12
CA GLY A 652 20.79 -33.00 36.12
C GLY A 652 21.00 -31.80 37.07
N ASN A 653 22.04 -31.82 37.92
CA ASN A 653 22.26 -30.81 38.97
C ASN A 653 23.75 -30.61 39.33
N GLY A 654 24.65 -30.68 38.35
CA GLY A 654 26.09 -30.56 38.59
C GLY A 654 26.69 -31.71 39.42
N CYS A 655 27.79 -31.43 40.11
CA CYS A 655 28.58 -32.40 40.90
C CYS A 655 27.77 -33.31 41.86
N ASP A 656 26.60 -32.87 42.33
CA ASP A 656 25.72 -33.66 43.21
C ASP A 656 25.06 -34.84 42.50
N GLY A 657 24.73 -34.70 41.21
CA GLY A 657 24.13 -35.77 40.40
C GLY A 657 25.11 -36.92 40.19
N ASN A 658 26.34 -36.62 39.78
CA ASN A 658 27.44 -37.59 39.72
C ASN A 658 27.71 -38.22 41.09
N THR A 659 27.63 -37.44 42.18
CA THR A 659 27.82 -37.96 43.55
C THR A 659 26.73 -38.97 43.92
N ALA A 660 25.49 -38.77 43.49
CA ALA A 660 24.42 -39.77 43.65
C ALA A 660 24.66 -41.01 42.78
N HIS A 661 25.01 -40.83 41.50
CA HIS A 661 25.27 -41.94 40.56
C HIS A 661 26.44 -42.82 41.02
N ILE A 662 27.56 -42.24 41.46
CA ILE A 662 28.71 -42.95 42.05
C ILE A 662 28.28 -43.77 43.27
N ALA A 663 27.47 -43.21 44.17
CA ALA A 663 26.99 -43.91 45.36
C ALA A 663 26.07 -45.10 45.02
N LEU A 664 25.22 -44.95 44.00
CA LEU A 664 24.35 -46.02 43.50
C LEU A 664 25.16 -47.13 42.80
N VAL A 665 26.11 -46.77 41.93
CA VAL A 665 27.00 -47.72 41.26
C VAL A 665 27.85 -48.49 42.28
N GLY A 666 28.43 -47.82 43.27
CA GLY A 666 29.20 -48.48 44.33
C GLY A 666 28.40 -49.56 45.09
N ARG A 667 27.08 -49.38 45.24
CA ARG A 667 26.18 -50.41 45.80
C ARG A 667 25.88 -51.52 44.79
N MET A 668 25.54 -51.19 43.55
CA MET A 668 25.26 -52.17 42.49
C MET A 668 26.48 -53.07 42.15
N VAL A 669 27.70 -52.58 42.36
CA VAL A 669 28.93 -53.39 42.28
C VAL A 669 28.97 -54.45 43.38
N ALA A 670 28.59 -54.11 44.62
CA ALA A 670 28.56 -55.04 45.75
C ALA A 670 27.36 -56.01 45.73
N GLU A 671 26.26 -55.66 45.05
CA GLU A 671 25.06 -56.51 44.97
C GLU A 671 25.30 -57.81 44.19
N PRO A 672 24.87 -58.99 44.72
CA PRO A 672 24.75 -60.22 43.93
C PRO A 672 23.58 -60.07 42.95
N ALA A 673 23.95 -59.83 41.69
CA ALA A 673 23.11 -59.73 40.51
C ALA A 673 23.81 -60.44 39.34
N SER A 674 23.05 -60.90 38.35
CA SER A 674 23.55 -61.51 37.12
C SER A 674 23.90 -60.48 36.04
N PHE A 675 23.19 -59.34 36.04
CA PHE A 675 23.37 -58.19 35.14
C PHE A 675 22.59 -56.96 35.67
N VAL A 676 22.76 -55.82 35.02
CA VAL A 676 22.06 -54.54 35.28
C VAL A 676 21.60 -53.87 33.99
N PHE A 677 20.39 -53.30 34.00
CA PHE A 677 19.92 -52.36 32.99
C PHE A 677 20.15 -50.91 33.43
N ASN A 678 20.63 -50.06 32.53
CA ASN A 678 20.44 -48.62 32.61
C ASN A 678 19.33 -48.21 31.62
N LEU A 679 18.27 -47.55 32.13
CA LEU A 679 17.04 -47.26 31.39
C LEU A 679 17.08 -45.97 30.55
N GLY A 680 18.28 -45.51 30.18
CA GLY A 680 18.47 -44.33 29.34
C GLY A 680 18.61 -43.02 30.11
N ASP A 681 18.79 -41.93 29.39
CA ASP A 681 19.26 -40.62 29.87
C ASP A 681 20.59 -40.77 30.63
N MET A 682 21.56 -41.36 29.92
CA MET A 682 22.88 -41.65 30.45
C MET A 682 23.79 -40.42 30.48
N ILE A 683 23.65 -39.49 29.52
CA ILE A 683 24.55 -38.34 29.35
C ILE A 683 23.81 -37.01 29.15
N THR A 684 24.46 -35.86 29.44
CA THR A 684 23.86 -34.51 29.32
C THR A 684 24.28 -33.74 28.06
N GLY A 685 25.51 -33.92 27.55
CA GLY A 685 26.06 -33.14 26.44
C GLY A 685 27.48 -33.55 26.04
N TYR A 686 28.04 -32.86 25.04
CA TYR A 686 29.34 -33.15 24.43
C TYR A 686 30.36 -32.01 24.66
N ASP A 687 31.55 -32.37 25.13
CA ASP A 687 32.71 -31.48 25.29
C ASP A 687 33.91 -32.07 24.54
N LYS A 688 34.49 -31.27 23.64
CA LYS A 688 35.65 -31.63 22.82
C LYS A 688 36.97 -31.61 23.60
N SER A 689 37.02 -30.96 24.77
CA SER A 689 38.24 -30.79 25.55
C SER A 689 38.55 -31.97 26.47
N THR A 690 37.53 -32.61 27.04
CA THR A 690 37.69 -33.75 27.98
C THR A 690 37.57 -35.12 27.32
N ASN A 691 37.24 -35.17 26.03
CA ASN A 691 37.13 -36.39 25.24
C ASN A 691 36.23 -37.48 25.90
N TRP A 692 34.99 -37.07 26.22
CA TRP A 692 33.81 -37.83 26.70
C TRP A 692 33.26 -37.51 28.12
N VAL A 693 31.93 -37.30 28.14
CA VAL A 693 30.89 -37.21 29.22
C VAL A 693 31.15 -36.44 30.54
N GLN A 694 30.10 -35.75 31.01
CA GLN A 694 29.81 -35.31 32.40
C GLN A 694 30.81 -34.42 33.15
N ARG A 695 32.05 -34.23 32.67
CA ARG A 695 32.92 -33.19 33.23
C ARG A 695 32.39 -31.78 32.97
N GLY A 696 31.57 -31.54 31.94
CA GLY A 696 30.97 -30.21 31.70
C GLY A 696 30.16 -29.66 32.88
N ASP A 697 29.45 -30.54 33.60
CA ASP A 697 28.60 -30.19 34.75
C ASP A 697 29.39 -30.17 36.09
N CYS A 698 30.67 -30.60 36.08
CA CYS A 698 31.56 -30.63 37.24
C CYS A 698 33.06 -30.58 36.85
N PRO A 699 33.54 -29.54 36.15
CA PRO A 699 34.82 -29.60 35.42
C PRO A 699 36.07 -29.51 36.30
N SER A 700 35.91 -29.03 37.54
CA SER A 700 37.01 -28.79 38.49
C SER A 700 37.23 -29.91 39.50
N ASP A 701 36.31 -30.87 39.65
CA ASP A 701 36.42 -31.96 40.62
C ASP A 701 36.56 -33.32 39.92
N ALA A 702 37.81 -33.74 39.73
CA ALA A 702 38.15 -35.02 39.14
C ALA A 702 37.64 -36.24 39.94
N SER A 703 37.21 -36.08 41.20
CA SER A 703 36.60 -37.18 41.99
C SER A 703 35.18 -37.52 41.54
N LYS A 704 34.55 -36.71 40.68
CA LYS A 704 33.17 -36.88 40.21
C LYS A 704 33.03 -37.52 38.83
N GLY A 705 34.13 -37.62 38.08
CA GLY A 705 34.25 -38.41 36.85
C GLY A 705 33.29 -38.07 35.70
N SER A 706 33.50 -38.77 34.59
CA SER A 706 32.59 -38.95 33.47
C SER A 706 31.71 -40.19 33.66
N PHE A 707 30.55 -40.27 33.01
CA PHE A 707 29.69 -41.46 33.01
C PHE A 707 30.47 -42.76 32.79
N LYS A 708 31.40 -42.76 31.83
CA LYS A 708 32.26 -43.92 31.51
C LYS A 708 33.18 -44.32 32.65
N GLU A 709 33.80 -43.34 33.34
CA GLU A 709 34.59 -43.60 34.55
C GLU A 709 33.71 -44.10 35.70
N ILE A 710 32.48 -43.57 35.85
CA ILE A 710 31.53 -43.98 36.90
C ILE A 710 30.99 -45.40 36.68
N ILE A 711 30.62 -45.80 35.45
CA ILE A 711 30.04 -47.13 35.17
C ILE A 711 31.07 -48.23 34.89
N ALA A 712 32.35 -47.90 34.69
CA ALA A 712 33.40 -48.89 34.42
C ALA A 712 33.44 -50.07 35.43
N PRO A 713 33.21 -49.89 36.75
CA PRO A 713 33.11 -50.99 37.71
C PRO A 713 31.94 -51.97 37.46
N LEU A 714 30.88 -51.55 36.76
CA LEU A 714 29.78 -52.43 36.34
C LEU A 714 30.03 -53.03 34.96
N GLN A 715 30.63 -52.28 34.03
CA GLN A 715 30.99 -52.80 32.70
C GLN A 715 32.07 -53.89 32.76
N THR A 716 32.98 -53.81 33.74
CA THR A 716 34.05 -54.79 33.97
C THR A 716 33.66 -55.92 34.92
N LYS A 717 32.48 -55.86 35.55
CA LYS A 717 31.94 -56.94 36.39
C LYS A 717 31.64 -58.15 35.50
N THR A 718 32.08 -59.34 35.91
CA THR A 718 31.93 -60.56 35.11
C THR A 718 30.45 -60.87 34.88
N PRO A 719 29.99 -61.08 33.63
CA PRO A 719 28.62 -61.50 33.36
C PRO A 719 28.32 -62.88 33.96
N ALA A 720 27.07 -63.12 34.36
CA ALA A 720 26.65 -64.47 34.70
C ALA A 720 26.68 -65.39 33.47
N ALA A 721 26.99 -66.67 33.68
CA ALA A 721 27.14 -67.65 32.61
C ALA A 721 25.90 -67.67 31.68
N GLY A 722 26.15 -67.57 30.37
CA GLY A 722 25.14 -67.46 29.31
C GLY A 722 24.84 -66.03 28.84
N LEU A 723 25.36 -64.99 29.52
CA LEU A 723 25.22 -63.59 29.10
C LEU A 723 26.51 -63.05 28.48
N PRO A 724 26.45 -62.24 27.40
CA PRO A 724 27.62 -61.61 26.79
C PRO A 724 28.18 -60.43 27.61
N VAL A 725 27.34 -59.69 28.35
CA VAL A 725 27.73 -58.52 29.15
C VAL A 725 27.04 -58.50 30.51
N PHE A 726 27.58 -57.73 31.46
CA PHE A 726 26.91 -57.44 32.73
C PHE A 726 26.01 -56.19 32.65
N TYR A 727 26.31 -55.25 31.75
CA TYR A 727 25.66 -53.93 31.69
C TYR A 727 24.91 -53.75 30.36
N TYR A 728 23.60 -53.54 30.44
CA TYR A 728 22.71 -53.39 29.29
C TYR A 728 22.10 -51.97 29.24
N PRO A 729 22.31 -51.20 28.17
CA PRO A 729 21.65 -49.91 27.99
C PRO A 729 20.27 -50.04 27.32
N VAL A 730 19.41 -49.08 27.66
CA VAL A 730 18.21 -48.65 26.94
C VAL A 730 18.47 -47.21 26.49
N VAL A 731 17.84 -46.75 25.41
CA VAL A 731 18.05 -45.40 24.85
C VAL A 731 16.96 -44.42 25.31
N GLY A 732 17.35 -43.31 25.96
CA GLY A 732 16.48 -42.21 26.36
C GLY A 732 16.48 -41.01 25.41
N ASN A 733 15.78 -39.91 25.75
CA ASN A 733 15.72 -38.71 24.89
C ASN A 733 16.97 -37.82 24.99
N HIS A 734 17.80 -37.96 26.02
CA HIS A 734 19.13 -37.34 26.05
C HIS A 734 20.22 -38.21 25.40
N ASP A 735 19.93 -39.50 25.15
CA ASP A 735 20.80 -40.40 24.38
C ASP A 735 20.50 -40.35 22.87
N ASP A 736 19.39 -39.72 22.48
CA ASP A 736 18.89 -39.55 21.11
C ASP A 736 18.99 -38.07 20.66
N ASN A 737 19.04 -37.84 19.34
CA ASN A 737 19.31 -36.56 18.70
C ASN A 737 18.04 -35.71 18.47
N PHE A 738 16.84 -36.25 18.76
CA PHE A 738 15.54 -35.60 18.50
C PHE A 738 14.93 -34.84 19.70
N GLY A 739 15.56 -34.87 20.88
CA GLY A 739 14.89 -34.52 22.15
C GLY A 739 14.66 -33.02 22.46
N ASP A 740 15.65 -32.14 22.25
CA ASP A 740 15.57 -30.75 22.75
C ASP A 740 16.13 -29.65 21.82
N GLY A 741 16.98 -29.98 20.85
CA GLY A 741 17.63 -29.01 19.97
C GLY A 741 18.67 -28.09 20.66
N TRP A 742 18.97 -28.28 21.95
CA TRP A 742 19.86 -27.41 22.72
C TRP A 742 21.36 -27.77 22.58
N TYR A 743 21.69 -29.01 22.24
CA TYR A 743 23.09 -29.43 22.04
C TYR A 743 23.22 -30.35 20.82
N PRO A 744 24.06 -30.02 19.82
CA PRO A 744 24.49 -30.99 18.82
C PRO A 744 25.41 -32.05 19.46
N ASP A 745 25.36 -33.26 18.89
CA ASP A 745 26.35 -34.34 19.04
C ASP A 745 26.34 -35.08 20.41
N LYS A 746 25.17 -35.30 21.02
CA LYS A 746 24.94 -36.06 22.29
C LYS A 746 25.27 -37.57 22.25
N PHE A 747 26.21 -38.03 21.44
CA PHE A 747 26.99 -39.26 21.66
C PHE A 747 28.27 -39.24 20.79
N GLY A 748 28.86 -38.06 20.52
CA GLY A 748 30.19 -37.84 19.91
C GLY A 748 30.61 -38.84 18.82
N ASP A 749 31.79 -39.45 19.00
CA ASP A 749 32.32 -40.55 18.17
C ASP A 749 31.62 -41.92 18.44
N GLY A 750 30.30 -41.88 18.53
CA GLY A 750 29.41 -43.03 18.64
C GLY A 750 29.22 -43.60 20.05
N PHE A 751 28.02 -44.12 20.27
CA PHE A 751 27.65 -45.09 21.32
C PHE A 751 28.71 -46.19 21.51
N CYS A 752 29.36 -46.60 20.41
CA CYS A 752 30.43 -47.58 20.35
C CYS A 752 31.72 -47.23 21.12
N SER A 753 31.88 -45.99 21.59
CA SER A 753 32.97 -45.60 22.48
C SER A 753 32.76 -46.06 23.93
N VAL A 754 31.52 -46.36 24.33
CA VAL A 754 31.12 -46.79 25.68
C VAL A 754 30.67 -48.25 25.70
N PHE A 755 30.02 -48.74 24.63
CA PHE A 755 29.43 -50.08 24.57
C PHE A 755 29.79 -50.80 23.26
N ASP A 756 30.13 -52.09 23.29
CA ASP A 756 30.27 -52.87 22.04
C ASP A 756 28.89 -53.42 21.60
N PRO A 757 28.28 -52.92 20.51
CA PRO A 757 26.97 -53.39 20.07
C PRO A 757 26.97 -54.86 19.64
N LYS A 758 28.15 -55.44 19.28
CA LYS A 758 28.29 -56.87 18.96
C LYS A 758 28.11 -57.77 20.17
N GLN A 759 28.36 -57.23 21.37
CA GLN A 759 28.17 -57.93 22.64
C GLN A 759 26.78 -57.65 23.23
N LEU A 760 26.23 -56.46 22.98
CA LEU A 760 24.88 -56.12 23.46
C LEU A 760 23.75 -56.82 22.71
N VAL A 761 23.85 -56.97 21.38
CA VAL A 761 22.69 -57.26 20.52
C VAL A 761 22.83 -58.57 19.72
N PRO A 762 22.79 -59.75 20.38
CA PRO A 762 22.86 -61.04 19.70
C PRO A 762 21.64 -61.26 18.78
N ASN A 763 21.89 -61.72 17.55
CA ASN A 763 20.86 -62.09 16.56
C ASN A 763 19.84 -60.99 16.19
N HIS A 764 20.24 -59.71 16.17
CA HIS A 764 19.40 -58.60 15.68
C HIS A 764 19.04 -58.66 14.18
N THR A 765 19.47 -59.70 13.46
CA THR A 765 19.25 -59.84 12.01
C THR A 765 17.79 -59.64 11.64
N GLN A 766 17.54 -58.76 10.67
CA GLN A 766 16.23 -58.55 10.07
C GLN A 766 15.85 -59.76 9.18
N ALA A 767 15.66 -60.94 9.79
CA ALA A 767 15.24 -62.12 9.07
C ALA A 767 13.90 -61.84 8.38
N LYS A 768 13.82 -62.11 7.08
CA LYS A 768 12.64 -61.80 6.24
C LYS A 768 11.33 -62.46 6.68
N ALA A 769 11.38 -63.36 7.65
CA ALA A 769 10.21 -63.98 8.29
C ALA A 769 9.56 -63.09 9.38
N TYR A 770 10.27 -62.13 9.97
CA TYR A 770 9.73 -61.21 10.98
C TYR A 770 8.94 -60.08 10.34
N PHE A 771 9.46 -59.52 9.25
CA PHE A 771 8.79 -58.46 8.48
C PHE A 771 8.05 -59.07 7.29
N LYS A 772 6.76 -59.39 7.50
CA LYS A 772 5.91 -59.90 6.42
C LYS A 772 5.77 -58.84 5.33
N ASP A 773 6.45 -59.07 4.21
CA ASP A 773 6.29 -58.28 2.99
C ASP A 773 4.89 -58.49 2.41
N TRP A 774 4.23 -57.39 2.04
CA TRP A 774 2.90 -57.38 1.44
C TRP A 774 2.88 -56.74 0.03
N THR A 775 3.98 -56.13 -0.44
CA THR A 775 3.98 -55.39 -1.73
C THR A 775 5.33 -55.33 -2.46
N THR A 776 6.47 -55.26 -1.78
CA THR A 776 7.74 -54.68 -2.28
C THR A 776 7.60 -53.20 -2.73
N SER A 777 8.64 -52.35 -2.77
CA SER A 777 10.07 -52.63 -2.86
C SER A 777 10.95 -51.56 -2.16
N SER A 778 12.17 -51.94 -1.79
CA SER A 778 13.23 -51.10 -1.19
C SER A 778 13.14 -50.73 0.32
N VAL A 779 12.60 -51.62 1.15
CA VAL A 779 13.03 -51.68 2.58
C VAL A 779 14.54 -51.94 2.62
N LYS A 780 15.33 -51.00 3.15
CA LYS A 780 16.79 -51.18 3.28
C LYS A 780 17.09 -52.09 4.47
N HIS A 781 17.38 -53.35 4.17
CA HIS A 781 17.94 -54.27 5.15
C HIS A 781 19.39 -53.89 5.48
N TYR A 782 19.72 -53.94 6.76
CA TYR A 782 21.09 -53.86 7.26
C TYR A 782 21.53 -55.28 7.64
N SER A 783 22.64 -55.76 7.07
CA SER A 783 23.38 -56.90 7.63
C SER A 783 23.99 -56.52 8.99
N ASP A 784 24.42 -57.51 9.78
CA ASP A 784 25.17 -57.30 11.03
C ASP A 784 26.25 -56.21 10.90
N ALA A 785 27.08 -56.30 9.85
CA ALA A 785 28.16 -55.35 9.60
C ALA A 785 27.64 -53.92 9.37
N GLU A 786 26.54 -53.77 8.64
CA GLU A 786 25.93 -52.46 8.35
C GLU A 786 25.15 -51.90 9.55
N PHE A 787 24.52 -52.76 10.37
CA PHE A 787 23.86 -52.37 11.62
C PHE A 787 24.88 -51.91 12.66
N TYR A 788 25.97 -52.66 12.85
CA TYR A 788 27.06 -52.22 13.73
C TYR A 788 27.72 -50.93 13.20
N THR A 789 27.88 -50.78 11.88
CA THR A 789 28.37 -49.53 11.28
C THR A 789 27.42 -48.35 11.52
N ALA A 790 26.10 -48.57 11.44
CA ALA A 790 25.07 -47.58 11.74
C ALA A 790 25.05 -47.19 13.24
N ALA A 791 25.09 -48.16 14.15
CA ALA A 791 25.13 -47.93 15.60
C ALA A 791 26.41 -47.19 16.05
N CYS A 792 27.49 -47.25 15.25
CA CYS A 792 28.75 -46.54 15.46
C CYS A 792 28.91 -45.28 14.58
N ALA A 793 27.87 -44.82 13.87
CA ALA A 793 27.99 -43.68 12.95
C ALA A 793 28.13 -42.34 13.71
N THR A 794 28.99 -41.45 13.20
CA THR A 794 29.47 -40.26 13.92
C THR A 794 29.03 -38.92 13.31
N THR A 795 28.13 -38.89 12.32
CA THR A 795 27.79 -37.65 11.59
C THR A 795 26.31 -37.48 11.28
N ARG A 796 25.87 -36.21 11.18
CA ARG A 796 24.51 -35.78 10.80
C ARG A 796 24.17 -36.04 9.32
N ASN A 797 24.26 -37.29 8.87
CA ASN A 797 23.83 -37.74 7.53
C ASN A 797 22.81 -38.91 7.61
N GLY A 798 21.96 -38.90 8.64
CA GLY A 798 20.65 -39.59 8.60
C GLY A 798 20.56 -40.99 9.23
N VAL A 799 21.58 -41.45 9.96
CA VAL A 799 21.50 -42.66 10.79
C VAL A 799 22.39 -42.51 12.03
N TYR A 800 21.79 -42.57 13.21
CA TYR A 800 22.42 -42.67 14.53
C TYR A 800 22.13 -44.09 15.12
N PRO A 801 22.38 -44.42 16.41
CA PRO A 801 21.93 -45.70 17.03
C PRO A 801 20.40 -45.86 17.17
N ASP A 802 19.65 -45.46 16.15
CA ASP A 802 18.19 -45.40 16.10
C ASP A 802 17.50 -46.76 16.16
N PHE A 803 18.24 -47.86 16.06
CA PHE A 803 17.70 -49.22 15.90
C PHE A 803 17.76 -50.08 17.17
N MET A 804 18.03 -49.51 18.35
CA MET A 804 18.27 -50.29 19.57
C MET A 804 17.00 -50.71 20.33
N TYR A 805 16.18 -51.55 19.69
CA TYR A 805 15.29 -52.49 20.39
C TYR A 805 15.79 -53.93 20.19
N TYR A 806 15.66 -54.78 21.21
CA TYR A 806 16.17 -56.14 21.21
C TYR A 806 15.51 -57.01 22.29
N SER A 807 15.61 -58.34 22.17
CA SER A 807 15.10 -59.28 23.17
C SER A 807 16.08 -60.42 23.45
N PHE A 808 16.01 -61.01 24.65
CA PHE A 808 16.77 -62.20 25.01
C PHE A 808 16.10 -63.01 26.13
N ASP A 809 16.27 -64.33 26.09
CA ASP A 809 15.92 -65.22 27.19
C ASP A 809 17.09 -65.27 28.20
N TYR A 810 16.83 -65.06 29.49
CA TYR A 810 17.76 -65.45 30.55
C TYR A 810 17.04 -66.24 31.64
N LYS A 811 17.43 -67.53 31.75
CA LYS A 811 16.72 -68.55 32.52
C LYS A 811 15.22 -68.50 32.16
N ASN A 812 14.31 -68.65 33.11
CA ASN A 812 12.86 -68.65 32.87
C ASN A 812 12.23 -67.26 32.57
N THR A 813 13.03 -66.26 32.20
CA THR A 813 12.54 -64.89 31.96
C THR A 813 12.94 -64.41 30.57
N HIS A 814 11.97 -63.89 29.84
CA HIS A 814 12.16 -63.22 28.56
C HIS A 814 12.24 -61.71 28.79
N PHE A 815 13.30 -61.08 28.29
CA PHE A 815 13.56 -59.66 28.41
C PHE A 815 13.39 -58.99 27.06
N VAL A 816 12.62 -57.91 27.01
CA VAL A 816 12.37 -57.10 25.81
C VAL A 816 12.81 -55.67 26.10
N VAL A 817 13.66 -55.09 25.26
CA VAL A 817 14.13 -53.70 25.37
C VAL A 817 13.59 -52.90 24.19
N LEU A 818 12.94 -51.76 24.46
CA LEU A 818 12.30 -50.91 23.46
C LEU A 818 12.96 -49.53 23.37
N ARG A 819 13.11 -49.01 22.14
CA ARG A 819 13.35 -47.58 21.89
C ARG A 819 12.00 -46.86 21.93
N ILE A 820 11.47 -46.68 23.14
CA ILE A 820 10.38 -45.74 23.44
C ILE A 820 11.01 -44.69 24.37
N ASN A 821 11.43 -43.57 23.78
CA ASN A 821 12.41 -42.69 24.40
C ASN A 821 11.93 -41.28 24.71
N SER A 822 10.71 -40.90 24.33
CA SER A 822 10.05 -39.66 24.77
C SER A 822 8.59 -39.91 25.09
N ASP A 823 7.97 -38.99 25.83
CA ASP A 823 6.52 -38.97 26.06
C ASP A 823 5.71 -38.72 24.78
N TYR A 824 6.27 -38.02 23.79
CA TYR A 824 5.66 -37.82 22.47
C TYR A 824 5.68 -39.06 21.54
N PHE A 825 6.33 -40.16 21.93
CA PHE A 825 6.55 -41.31 21.05
C PHE A 825 5.25 -42.09 20.79
N ASP A 826 4.79 -42.17 19.52
CA ASP A 826 3.51 -42.79 19.14
C ASP A 826 3.69 -43.98 18.18
N LEU A 827 3.47 -45.19 18.70
CA LEU A 827 3.40 -46.44 17.94
C LEU A 827 2.07 -46.55 17.17
N MET A 828 1.99 -45.83 16.05
CA MET A 828 0.82 -45.78 15.19
C MET A 828 0.45 -47.14 14.56
N GLU A 829 -0.85 -47.44 14.45
CA GLU A 829 -1.32 -48.53 13.60
C GLU A 829 -1.40 -48.12 12.12
N CYS A 830 -1.05 -49.05 11.24
CA CYS A 830 -0.78 -48.84 9.81
C CYS A 830 -2.04 -48.58 8.92
N SER A 831 -3.17 -48.16 9.49
CA SER A 831 -4.49 -48.24 8.84
C SER A 831 -4.89 -47.05 7.96
N SER A 832 -4.16 -45.93 8.00
CA SER A 832 -4.49 -44.71 7.23
C SER A 832 -3.29 -43.93 6.69
N ASN A 833 -2.22 -43.78 7.48
CA ASN A 833 -1.12 -42.85 7.18
C ASN A 833 0.13 -43.51 6.56
N CYS A 834 0.12 -44.81 6.27
CA CYS A 834 1.27 -45.55 5.74
C CYS A 834 1.09 -45.84 4.24
N THR A 835 1.27 -44.81 3.40
CA THR A 835 1.32 -44.95 1.93
C THR A 835 2.74 -44.72 1.43
N ALA A 836 3.04 -45.11 0.19
CA ALA A 836 4.36 -44.89 -0.42
C ALA A 836 4.79 -43.41 -0.49
N ALA A 837 3.83 -42.46 -0.44
CA ALA A 837 4.14 -41.03 -0.33
C ALA A 837 4.78 -40.65 1.01
N ASN A 838 4.61 -41.47 2.06
CA ASN A 838 5.12 -41.27 3.41
C ASN A 838 6.33 -42.16 3.74
N GLU A 839 6.83 -42.97 2.78
CA GLU A 839 8.09 -43.73 2.93
C GLU A 839 9.32 -42.81 3.08
N GLY A 840 9.20 -41.53 2.70
CA GLY A 840 10.19 -40.50 2.98
C GLY A 840 10.17 -39.96 4.42
N ASN A 841 9.22 -40.38 5.27
CA ASN A 841 9.19 -40.02 6.68
C ASN A 841 9.84 -41.14 7.53
N TYR A 842 11.05 -40.85 8.01
CA TYR A 842 11.89 -41.74 8.82
C TYR A 842 11.16 -42.31 10.04
N ASP A 843 10.38 -41.47 10.71
CA ASP A 843 9.71 -41.81 11.98
C ASP A 843 8.54 -42.77 11.75
N ALA A 844 7.73 -42.50 10.72
CA ALA A 844 6.57 -43.32 10.34
C ALA A 844 6.98 -44.74 9.88
N TYR A 845 8.15 -44.87 9.26
CA TYR A 845 8.78 -46.15 8.96
C TYR A 845 9.13 -46.90 10.25
N TYR A 846 9.80 -46.23 11.20
CA TYR A 846 10.30 -46.85 12.42
C TYR A 846 9.19 -47.37 13.35
N TYR A 847 8.16 -46.55 13.63
CA TYR A 847 7.10 -46.87 14.57
C TYR A 847 6.37 -48.18 14.21
N LYS A 848 6.12 -48.40 12.91
CA LYS A 848 5.52 -49.64 12.40
C LYS A 848 6.41 -50.85 12.66
N HIS A 849 7.70 -50.75 12.34
CA HIS A 849 8.63 -51.89 12.44
C HIS A 849 8.87 -52.35 13.89
N GLN A 850 8.94 -51.43 14.86
CA GLN A 850 9.07 -51.78 16.28
C GLN A 850 7.80 -52.47 16.82
N LEU A 851 6.59 -51.99 16.47
CA LEU A 851 5.33 -52.59 16.94
C LEU A 851 5.07 -53.98 16.34
N ASP A 852 5.34 -54.18 15.05
CA ASP A 852 5.22 -55.50 14.40
C ASP A 852 6.20 -56.52 14.98
N TRP A 853 7.46 -56.10 15.23
CA TRP A 853 8.46 -56.93 15.91
C TRP A 853 8.02 -57.30 17.33
N LEU A 854 7.59 -56.32 18.13
CA LEU A 854 7.13 -56.52 19.51
C LEU A 854 5.98 -57.52 19.60
N ARG A 855 5.00 -57.43 18.70
CA ARG A 855 3.87 -58.36 18.59
C ARG A 855 4.31 -59.79 18.25
N TYR A 856 5.35 -59.95 17.44
CA TYR A 856 5.93 -61.26 17.10
C TYR A 856 6.72 -61.84 18.28
N ASP A 857 7.60 -61.04 18.87
CA ASP A 857 8.54 -61.42 19.93
C ASP A 857 7.79 -61.87 21.19
N LEU A 858 6.84 -61.06 21.66
CA LEU A 858 5.95 -61.42 22.77
C LEU A 858 5.09 -62.67 22.47
N ALA A 859 4.65 -62.87 21.23
CA ALA A 859 3.94 -64.09 20.84
C ALA A 859 4.83 -65.34 20.92
N LYS A 860 6.13 -65.22 20.66
CA LYS A 860 7.10 -66.32 20.85
C LYS A 860 7.40 -66.57 22.33
N ALA A 861 7.59 -65.52 23.12
CA ALA A 861 7.77 -65.63 24.57
C ALA A 861 6.59 -66.36 25.25
N VAL A 862 5.35 -65.95 24.92
CA VAL A 862 4.12 -66.58 25.45
C VAL A 862 3.90 -68.01 24.97
N ALA A 863 4.41 -68.37 23.78
CA ALA A 863 4.36 -69.74 23.27
C ALA A 863 5.42 -70.66 23.90
N ASN A 864 6.48 -70.10 24.50
CA ASN A 864 7.55 -70.86 25.15
C ASN A 864 7.19 -71.16 26.61
N THR A 865 6.71 -72.38 26.88
CA THR A 865 6.26 -72.81 28.23
C THR A 865 7.36 -72.85 29.29
N ALA A 866 8.64 -72.70 28.91
CA ALA A 866 9.75 -72.56 29.83
C ALA A 866 9.99 -71.10 30.29
N ILE A 867 9.38 -70.11 29.59
CA ILE A 867 9.30 -68.72 30.04
C ILE A 867 8.12 -68.58 31.00
N GLN A 868 8.40 -68.05 32.19
CA GLN A 868 7.44 -67.87 33.28
C GLN A 868 7.26 -66.39 33.65
N ASN A 869 8.16 -65.53 33.17
CA ASN A 869 8.14 -64.09 33.37
C ASN A 869 8.49 -63.41 32.03
N THR A 870 7.76 -62.36 31.67
CA THR A 870 8.14 -61.46 30.57
C THR A 870 8.30 -60.05 31.14
N VAL A 871 9.48 -59.47 30.97
CA VAL A 871 9.84 -58.14 31.49
C VAL A 871 10.20 -57.23 30.33
N VAL A 872 9.53 -56.08 30.23
CA VAL A 872 9.81 -55.06 29.22
C VAL A 872 10.57 -53.90 29.86
N LEU A 873 11.61 -53.44 29.19
CA LEU A 873 12.42 -52.28 29.56
C LEU A 873 12.25 -51.23 28.47
N MET A 874 12.04 -49.98 28.87
CA MET A 874 11.92 -48.82 27.99
C MET A 874 12.39 -47.57 28.74
N HIS A 875 12.56 -46.44 28.07
CA HIS A 875 12.93 -45.21 28.76
C HIS A 875 11.68 -44.43 29.19
N ALA A 876 10.90 -43.90 28.26
CA ALA A 876 9.72 -43.11 28.58
C ALA A 876 8.60 -43.98 29.20
N PRO A 877 7.96 -43.55 30.30
CA PRO A 877 7.04 -44.38 31.06
C PRO A 877 5.66 -44.47 30.44
N VAL A 878 5.10 -45.67 30.49
CA VAL A 878 3.72 -45.96 30.12
C VAL A 878 2.71 -45.46 31.17
N ILE A 879 3.09 -45.39 32.45
CA ILE A 879 2.34 -44.68 33.50
C ILE A 879 3.33 -43.81 34.29
N SER A 880 3.08 -42.50 34.41
CA SER A 880 3.84 -41.60 35.29
C SER A 880 2.98 -40.44 35.81
N TYR A 881 3.04 -40.24 37.13
CA TYR A 881 2.45 -39.10 37.84
C TYR A 881 3.49 -38.04 38.25
N SER A 882 4.77 -38.21 37.87
CA SER A 882 5.84 -37.21 37.98
C SER A 882 5.41 -35.84 37.45
N ASP A 883 5.86 -34.78 38.10
CA ASP A 883 5.86 -33.44 37.50
C ASP A 883 6.74 -33.41 36.25
N GLY A 884 6.47 -32.48 35.32
CA GLY A 884 7.24 -32.27 34.09
C GLY A 884 6.97 -33.25 32.95
N HIS A 885 6.53 -34.49 33.24
CA HIS A 885 6.40 -35.56 32.23
C HIS A 885 4.97 -36.10 32.10
N ALA A 886 4.63 -36.60 30.91
CA ALA A 886 3.39 -37.32 30.63
C ALA A 886 3.62 -38.85 30.51
N PRO A 887 2.56 -39.67 30.66
CA PRO A 887 2.52 -41.01 30.06
C PRO A 887 2.80 -40.92 28.55
N VAL A 888 3.58 -41.85 28.01
CA VAL A 888 3.90 -41.86 26.56
C VAL A 888 2.66 -41.96 25.67
N ALA A 889 2.64 -41.26 24.54
CA ALA A 889 1.53 -41.24 23.59
C ALA A 889 1.10 -42.65 23.14
N SER A 890 2.08 -43.56 22.99
CA SER A 890 1.87 -44.99 22.74
C SER A 890 1.07 -45.76 23.82
N TRP A 891 0.76 -45.16 24.97
CA TRP A 891 0.14 -45.82 26.14
C TRP A 891 -1.07 -46.70 25.79
N PRO A 892 -2.11 -46.23 25.06
CA PRO A 892 -3.30 -47.03 24.77
C PRO A 892 -3.02 -48.28 23.93
N THR A 893 -1.99 -48.23 23.07
CA THR A 893 -1.53 -49.36 22.26
C THR A 893 -0.71 -50.33 23.12
N LEU A 894 0.28 -49.81 23.84
CA LEU A 894 1.21 -50.62 24.64
C LEU A 894 0.50 -51.34 25.80
N VAL A 895 -0.38 -50.66 26.55
CA VAL A 895 -1.09 -51.26 27.68
C VAL A 895 -1.94 -52.47 27.26
N LYS A 896 -2.56 -52.41 26.07
CA LYS A 896 -3.34 -53.51 25.49
C LYS A 896 -2.44 -54.66 25.05
N GLU A 897 -1.36 -54.39 24.33
CA GLU A 897 -0.44 -55.44 23.85
C GLU A 897 0.26 -56.15 25.03
N PHE A 898 0.72 -55.40 26.03
CA PHE A 898 1.30 -55.96 27.25
C PHE A 898 0.29 -56.82 28.03
N SER A 899 -0.98 -56.39 28.13
CA SER A 899 -2.06 -57.17 28.76
C SER A 899 -2.39 -58.45 27.99
N LYS A 900 -2.48 -58.35 26.65
CA LYS A 900 -2.76 -59.45 25.71
C LYS A 900 -1.69 -60.53 25.76
N TYR A 901 -0.42 -60.15 25.79
CA TYR A 901 0.73 -61.06 25.90
C TYR A 901 1.19 -61.32 27.34
N LYS A 902 0.39 -60.94 28.36
CA LYS A 902 0.63 -61.25 29.78
C LYS A 902 2.01 -60.80 30.28
N VAL A 903 2.50 -59.65 29.79
CA VAL A 903 3.74 -59.03 30.28
C VAL A 903 3.61 -58.82 31.78
N LYS A 904 4.55 -59.39 32.54
CA LYS A 904 4.49 -59.39 34.00
C LYS A 904 4.81 -58.01 34.56
N MET A 905 5.81 -57.36 33.97
CA MET A 905 6.35 -56.09 34.44
C MET A 905 6.89 -55.24 33.29
N VAL A 906 6.69 -53.92 33.38
CA VAL A 906 7.34 -52.92 32.54
C VAL A 906 8.14 -51.98 33.44
N ILE A 907 9.39 -51.69 33.08
CA ILE A 907 10.29 -50.84 33.87
C ILE A 907 10.79 -49.68 33.00
N SER A 908 10.73 -48.46 33.54
CA SER A 908 10.96 -47.21 32.82
C SER A 908 11.85 -46.20 33.59
N GLY A 909 12.48 -45.29 32.87
CA GLY A 909 13.19 -44.11 33.40
C GLY A 909 12.41 -42.83 33.12
N HIS A 910 13.08 -41.81 32.57
CA HIS A 910 12.60 -40.53 32.04
C HIS A 910 12.05 -39.55 33.09
N SER A 911 11.13 -40.04 33.93
CA SER A 911 10.62 -39.32 35.09
C SER A 911 11.57 -39.56 36.27
N HIS A 912 12.20 -38.49 36.78
CA HIS A 912 13.30 -38.58 37.78
C HIS A 912 12.81 -38.90 39.22
N VAL A 913 12.07 -40.00 39.37
CA VAL A 913 11.36 -40.43 40.58
C VAL A 913 11.28 -41.96 40.65
N TYR A 914 10.89 -42.49 41.81
CA TYR A 914 10.34 -43.84 41.90
C TYR A 914 8.81 -43.78 41.82
N GLU A 915 8.21 -44.55 40.93
CA GLU A 915 6.78 -44.85 40.95
C GLU A 915 6.50 -46.32 40.69
N ARG A 916 5.37 -46.82 41.21
CA ARG A 916 4.85 -48.13 40.86
C ARG A 916 3.33 -48.09 40.74
N SER A 917 2.81 -48.76 39.72
CA SER A 917 1.37 -48.96 39.55
C SER A 917 0.82 -50.13 40.38
N VAL A 918 -0.50 -50.20 40.51
CA VAL A 918 -1.20 -51.47 40.71
C VAL A 918 -1.02 -52.37 39.48
N PRO A 919 -1.24 -53.69 39.52
CA PRO A 919 -1.30 -54.51 38.31
C PRO A 919 -2.44 -54.02 37.38
N VAL A 920 -2.09 -53.44 36.22
CA VAL A 920 -3.06 -52.87 35.28
C VAL A 920 -3.29 -53.81 34.10
N TYR A 921 -4.55 -54.11 33.82
CA TYR A 921 -5.00 -54.88 32.65
C TYR A 921 -5.85 -53.98 31.74
N ALA A 922 -5.65 -54.07 30.44
CA ALA A 922 -6.41 -53.34 29.43
C ALA A 922 -6.81 -54.24 28.26
N ASP A 923 -8.00 -53.98 27.72
CA ASP A 923 -8.60 -54.60 26.55
C ASP A 923 -9.50 -53.57 25.85
N ASP A 924 -10.34 -53.98 24.91
CA ASP A 924 -11.25 -53.05 24.20
C ASP A 924 -12.45 -52.58 25.05
N ALA A 925 -12.77 -53.27 26.15
CA ALA A 925 -13.75 -52.81 27.13
C ALA A 925 -13.14 -51.88 28.18
N ASN A 926 -11.83 -52.01 28.43
CA ASN A 926 -11.05 -51.28 29.44
C ASN A 926 -9.86 -50.55 28.79
N PRO A 927 -10.06 -49.67 27.78
CA PRO A 927 -8.97 -49.12 26.96
C PRO A 927 -8.00 -48.21 27.73
N ASN A 928 -8.42 -47.67 28.87
CA ASN A 928 -7.60 -46.83 29.75
C ASN A 928 -6.89 -47.63 30.87
N GLY A 929 -7.07 -48.95 30.91
CA GLY A 929 -6.58 -49.83 31.97
C GLY A 929 -7.43 -49.84 33.24
N VAL A 930 -7.55 -51.02 33.86
CA VAL A 930 -8.18 -51.25 35.17
C VAL A 930 -7.28 -52.14 36.03
N ARG A 931 -7.48 -52.14 37.35
CA ARG A 931 -6.74 -53.03 38.25
C ARG A 931 -7.23 -54.47 38.11
N ASP A 932 -6.32 -55.38 37.78
CA ASP A 932 -6.54 -56.84 37.82
C ASP A 932 -5.27 -57.51 38.37
N ASP A 933 -5.29 -57.87 39.66
CA ASP A 933 -4.11 -58.44 40.34
C ASP A 933 -3.70 -59.81 39.79
N ALA A 934 -4.57 -60.51 39.05
CA ALA A 934 -4.24 -61.77 38.40
C ALA A 934 -3.57 -61.52 37.05
N LYS A 935 -4.19 -60.75 36.15
CA LYS A 935 -3.78 -60.60 34.74
C LYS A 935 -2.89 -59.39 34.46
N GLY A 936 -2.93 -58.36 35.31
CA GLY A 936 -2.37 -57.05 35.00
C GLY A 936 -0.84 -56.99 35.01
N THR A 937 -0.30 -56.14 34.15
CA THR A 937 1.12 -55.77 34.10
C THR A 937 1.41 -54.75 35.22
N VAL A 938 2.52 -54.90 35.93
CA VAL A 938 2.99 -53.88 36.88
C VAL A 938 3.95 -52.93 36.18
N TYR A 939 3.64 -51.64 36.20
CA TYR A 939 4.45 -50.58 35.60
C TYR A 939 5.27 -49.90 36.71
N VAL A 940 6.57 -49.72 36.48
CA VAL A 940 7.48 -49.08 37.46
C VAL A 940 8.37 -48.05 36.78
N VAL A 941 8.47 -46.88 37.40
CA VAL A 941 9.43 -45.81 37.07
C VAL A 941 10.59 -45.88 38.06
N THR A 942 11.83 -45.82 37.58
CA THR A 942 13.04 -45.88 38.42
C THR A 942 14.14 -44.89 37.97
N GLY A 943 13.74 -43.70 37.53
CA GLY A 943 14.64 -42.64 37.04
C GLY A 943 15.44 -41.89 38.11
N GLY A 944 15.72 -42.52 39.25
CA GLY A 944 16.48 -41.91 40.35
C GLY A 944 18.00 -42.06 40.25
N GLY A 945 18.57 -42.23 39.05
CA GLY A 945 19.96 -42.65 38.87
C GLY A 945 21.03 -41.58 39.05
N GLY A 946 20.70 -40.29 38.84
CA GLY A 946 21.66 -39.18 38.93
C GLY A 946 21.07 -37.80 38.57
N SER A 947 20.03 -37.75 37.75
CA SER A 947 19.31 -36.52 37.39
C SER A 947 18.64 -35.82 38.59
N ALA A 948 18.38 -34.51 38.44
CA ALA A 948 17.64 -33.72 39.42
C ALA A 948 16.23 -34.31 39.63
N LEU A 949 15.94 -34.74 40.86
CA LEU A 949 14.69 -35.41 41.21
C LEU A 949 13.47 -34.53 40.94
N ALA A 950 12.43 -35.11 40.34
CA ALA A 950 11.17 -34.42 40.06
C ALA A 950 10.17 -34.54 41.24
N GLY A 951 9.13 -33.71 41.20
CA GLY A 951 7.96 -33.82 42.08
C GLY A 951 6.89 -34.75 41.54
N PHE A 952 5.67 -34.65 42.07
CA PHE A 952 4.50 -35.40 41.59
C PHE A 952 3.29 -34.48 41.46
N LYS A 953 2.58 -34.60 40.34
CA LYS A 953 1.21 -34.08 40.20
C LYS A 953 0.24 -34.99 40.96
N THR A 954 -1.05 -34.63 40.96
CA THR A 954 -2.10 -35.40 41.62
C THR A 954 -2.08 -36.88 41.21
N LEU A 955 -1.73 -37.76 42.15
CA LEU A 955 -1.66 -39.21 41.92
C LEU A 955 -3.03 -39.77 41.57
N GLY A 956 -3.10 -40.58 40.51
CA GLY A 956 -4.32 -41.23 40.04
C GLY A 956 -4.52 -42.65 40.62
N PRO A 957 -5.70 -43.26 40.39
CA PRO A 957 -6.10 -44.53 41.02
C PRO A 957 -5.31 -45.76 40.55
N LEU A 958 -4.43 -45.62 39.55
CA LEU A 958 -3.53 -46.67 39.12
C LEU A 958 -2.14 -46.61 39.79
N ASN A 959 -1.78 -45.52 40.46
CA ASN A 959 -0.54 -45.46 41.26
C ASN A 959 -0.72 -46.21 42.59
N ALA A 960 0.27 -47.03 42.96
CA ALA A 960 0.33 -47.77 44.22
C ALA A 960 1.46 -47.27 45.14
N LYS A 961 2.46 -46.58 44.59
CA LYS A 961 3.60 -45.98 45.31
C LYS A 961 4.21 -44.87 44.47
N ALA A 962 4.62 -43.79 45.12
CA ALA A 962 5.39 -42.69 44.56
C ALA A 962 6.45 -42.25 45.60
N THR A 963 7.69 -41.99 45.19
CA THR A 963 8.78 -41.49 46.06
C THR A 963 9.86 -40.77 45.26
N ALA A 964 10.10 -39.49 45.55
CA ALA A 964 11.19 -38.72 44.95
C ALA A 964 12.49 -38.96 45.73
N ALA A 965 13.38 -39.80 45.20
CA ALA A 965 14.64 -40.17 45.84
C ALA A 965 15.65 -40.69 44.80
N TYR A 966 16.95 -40.60 45.09
CA TYR A 966 18.00 -41.26 44.31
C TYR A 966 18.07 -42.75 44.67
N HIS A 967 17.92 -43.65 43.70
CA HIS A 967 17.72 -45.08 43.95
C HIS A 967 18.07 -45.98 42.74
N TYR A 968 18.12 -47.28 42.99
CA TYR A 968 18.08 -48.34 41.99
C TYR A 968 17.10 -49.44 42.41
N MET A 969 16.66 -50.27 41.48
CA MET A 969 15.89 -51.47 41.76
C MET A 969 16.78 -52.71 41.75
N LYS A 970 16.51 -53.62 42.68
CA LYS A 970 16.93 -55.03 42.61
C LYS A 970 15.71 -55.92 42.43
N LEU A 971 15.80 -56.87 41.51
CA LEU A 971 14.74 -57.81 41.18
C LEU A 971 15.26 -59.25 41.30
N ASP A 972 14.81 -59.94 42.34
CA ASP A 972 15.11 -61.34 42.64
C ASP A 972 14.01 -62.23 42.01
N VAL A 973 14.36 -62.97 40.95
CA VAL A 973 13.45 -63.86 40.20
C VAL A 973 13.59 -65.30 40.70
N ASN A 974 12.47 -65.92 41.09
CA ASN A 974 12.42 -67.32 41.47
C ASN A 974 11.11 -67.96 40.96
N GLY A 975 11.22 -68.89 40.01
CA GLY A 975 10.06 -69.40 39.28
C GLY A 975 9.26 -68.27 38.62
N SER A 976 7.94 -68.36 38.64
CA SER A 976 7.03 -67.31 38.17
C SER A 976 6.85 -66.15 39.16
N THR A 977 7.75 -65.96 40.13
CA THR A 977 7.69 -64.87 41.12
C THR A 977 8.87 -63.92 40.92
N VAL A 978 8.59 -62.65 40.68
CA VAL A 978 9.61 -61.59 40.65
C VAL A 978 9.45 -60.77 41.92
N THR A 979 10.42 -60.84 42.83
CA THR A 979 10.45 -60.05 44.07
C THR A 979 11.33 -58.83 43.87
N VAL A 980 10.81 -57.65 44.21
CA VAL A 980 11.42 -56.36 43.90
C VAL A 980 11.73 -55.61 45.17
N LYS A 981 12.88 -54.94 45.21
CA LYS A 981 13.29 -53.98 46.24
C LYS A 981 13.83 -52.72 45.56
N THR A 982 13.27 -51.57 45.91
CA THR A 982 13.81 -50.28 45.50
C THR A 982 14.71 -49.76 46.61
N ILE A 983 15.98 -49.51 46.31
CA ILE A 983 17.04 -49.22 47.29
C ILE A 983 17.61 -47.82 47.03
N GLY A 984 17.50 -46.93 48.01
CA GLY A 984 18.01 -45.57 47.96
C GLY A 984 19.55 -45.49 48.00
N LYS A 985 20.12 -44.33 47.64
CA LYS A 985 21.58 -44.09 47.66
C LYS A 985 22.24 -44.26 49.04
N ASP A 986 21.47 -44.15 50.10
CA ASP A 986 21.87 -44.39 51.51
C ASP A 986 21.71 -45.86 51.95
N GLY A 987 21.01 -46.69 51.17
CA GLY A 987 20.71 -48.08 51.46
C GLY A 987 19.31 -48.31 52.07
N THR A 988 18.49 -47.26 52.19
CA THR A 988 17.09 -47.40 52.62
C THR A 988 16.26 -48.18 51.60
N VAL A 989 15.34 -49.03 52.06
CA VAL A 989 14.37 -49.69 51.18
C VAL A 989 13.16 -48.78 51.03
N LEU A 990 12.97 -48.21 49.84
CA LEU A 990 11.90 -47.25 49.54
C LEU A 990 10.56 -47.95 49.29
N ASP A 991 10.61 -49.13 48.68
CA ASP A 991 9.47 -50.01 48.44
C ASP A 991 9.92 -51.47 48.25
N SER A 992 9.02 -52.43 48.50
CA SER A 992 9.24 -53.83 48.18
C SER A 992 7.93 -54.59 47.98
N PHE A 993 7.86 -55.44 46.96
CA PHE A 993 6.69 -56.21 46.57
C PHE A 993 7.11 -57.45 45.77
N SER A 994 6.16 -58.34 45.45
CA SER A 994 6.37 -59.47 44.52
C SER A 994 5.27 -59.50 43.46
N ARG A 995 5.57 -60.00 42.26
CA ARG A 995 4.63 -60.12 41.14
C ARG A 995 4.73 -61.43 40.38
#